data_AF-A0A7X9TAB6-F1
#
_entry.id   AF-A0A7X9TAB6-F1
#
_cell.length_a   1.000
_cell.length_b   1.000
_cell.length_c   1.000
_cell.angle_alpha   90.00
_cell.angle_beta   90.00
_cell.angle_gamma   90.00
#
_symmetry.space_group_name_H-M   'P 1'
#
loop_
_entity.id
_entity.type
_entity.pdbx_description
1 polymer ?
#
loop_
_entity_poly.entity_id
_entity_poly.type
_entity_poly.pdbx_seq_one_letter_code
_entity_poly.pdbx_strand_id
1 'polypeptide(L)'
;MTEGCEEGVAPRSRVMRAAVGAALGLALALGSAAPALAIPAYNQPVRVAQPDGSTASITTHGDEWFHYATNSAGVVVQRDPDSGTWRQVVGSGSGLALGSDAQAAADAGAIDADALSGDAARAAYYQLGGHTYSGKTGSDATASQPITVSDVRKTQGTTAPTAPKKLMRSAAPKASTSLPLLTIVVGFKDEPYRDDYDWNKTFFTGEYSVSSLYATSSEGKFTWRPAEESSAYGNGGNTNSADRANDGVVHVTLDRDYGNPDPFTPGDADYIADMQEAVKAAAQYVDFSQYDTDGDGKVEANELGLGVVFAGYEAATSSIPEGHHGIWSHQYSFTEETGAPYEVTCANGKTVGVDRYIVQSESESMAAGEEHQSGIGALGHELGHFLGMPDLYSTTYDSGAWDNYSTMYLSIMDYGSYGKTTSGEYRPTFFDPYDRYLLGYVTPEEITKSGTYTATSETDPAGYKCYIIHVSDDEYYLIENRQYASFDAGMEPMYMNGDNTIKNPTGGIVVWHVDNGIATKCGYPGMTGVEAGLANTVNVKTHRPGVMENYFEWSAGSPNLYAPFLNATEHAAYGASKLSLYKGSDDPAAKTDTGISVYSTDEGSTSMKFVVSFPMSITKQPVGAEYKVGDAATPLSVEVANATGSVTFKWEKSTDGKTWAGARPAAKARDAADGATLVPDTSHAGTTQYRVTVTDEGGHTLTSDAATVKVTSSLEVVAPKDVTYDGKEQRQPVTVKDAKTGDVLAEGTDYTLAYGGDLTNAGQVTVTATGKGNYEGDATASYQIKKAPLTVRTESATTTRNGKVLTAKGTISGLVNGESATLNVTGGQKEVGTSQNTATVVWDGTAKESNYDVTYDMGTLTVRSADEPAPSASGKTPSAPAGRATSVVSRAASAVRSVLPKTGDANSAAMPAALGTLGALAVALGLARRHRERRG
;
A
#
# COMPACT_ATOMS: atom_id res chain seq x y z
N MET A 1 48.22 43.00 0.07
CA MET A 1 47.79 43.05 -1.34
C MET A 1 46.40 42.44 -1.38
N THR A 2 45.29 43.10 -1.70
CA THR A 2 44.89 44.53 -1.85
C THR A 2 43.55 44.47 -2.61
N GLU A 3 42.42 45.07 -2.23
CA GLU A 3 41.95 45.79 -1.02
C GLU A 3 40.59 45.14 -0.59
N GLY A 4 39.94 45.40 0.55
CA GLY A 4 39.88 46.56 1.46
C GLY A 4 38.62 47.40 1.17
N CYS A 5 37.85 47.92 2.14
CA CYS A 5 37.93 47.84 3.60
C CYS A 5 36.56 48.19 4.24
N GLU A 6 36.28 47.59 5.42
CA GLU A 6 35.73 48.21 6.67
C GLU A 6 34.35 48.92 6.63
N GLU A 7 33.64 49.19 7.73
CA GLU A 7 33.81 48.98 9.19
C GLU A 7 32.67 48.04 9.70
N GLY A 8 32.60 47.39 10.88
CA GLY A 8 33.13 47.64 12.23
C GLY A 8 31.94 47.83 13.21
N VAL A 9 31.89 47.36 14.47
CA VAL A 9 32.78 46.54 15.34
C VAL A 9 31.89 45.71 16.31
N ALA A 10 32.40 44.60 16.85
CA ALA A 10 31.74 43.67 17.81
C ALA A 10 31.95 44.12 19.30
N PRO A 11 31.65 43.36 20.41
CA PRO A 11 31.24 41.95 20.51
C PRO A 11 30.27 41.50 21.66
N ARG A 12 29.84 40.23 21.56
CA ARG A 12 29.63 39.19 22.61
C ARG A 12 29.45 39.60 24.10
N SER A 13 28.38 39.10 24.73
CA SER A 13 28.45 38.17 25.90
C SER A 13 27.10 37.50 26.24
N ARG A 14 27.13 36.36 26.96
CA ARG A 14 25.96 35.67 27.57
C ARG A 14 25.81 36.06 29.06
N VAL A 15 24.71 35.63 29.69
CA VAL A 15 24.41 35.70 31.16
C VAL A 15 23.96 37.12 31.58
N MET A 16 22.86 37.36 32.31
CA MET A 16 22.27 36.62 33.45
C MET A 16 20.72 36.64 33.49
N ARG A 17 20.10 36.09 34.55
CA ARG A 17 18.63 36.00 34.76
C ARG A 17 18.05 37.19 35.54
N ALA A 18 16.77 37.48 35.25
CA ALA A 18 15.73 38.06 36.12
C ALA A 18 15.96 39.45 36.78
N ALA A 19 15.11 40.43 36.44
CA ALA A 19 13.96 40.82 37.28
C ALA A 19 13.03 41.86 36.61
N VAL A 20 11.72 41.67 36.82
CA VAL A 20 10.55 42.57 36.69
C VAL A 20 10.79 44.03 36.23
N GLY A 21 10.09 44.42 35.14
CA GLY A 21 9.81 45.82 34.78
C GLY A 21 8.60 45.88 33.84
N ALA A 22 7.50 46.49 34.27
CA ALA A 22 6.22 46.41 33.56
C ALA A 22 6.13 47.38 32.37
N ALA A 23 5.52 46.91 31.27
CA ALA A 23 5.04 47.74 30.17
C ALA A 23 3.73 47.14 29.63
N LEU A 24 2.64 47.90 29.70
CA LEU A 24 1.39 47.56 29.00
C LEU A 24 1.65 47.60 27.48
N GLY A 25 1.21 46.57 26.77
CA GLY A 25 1.60 46.36 25.36
C GLY A 25 0.59 45.60 24.52
N LEU A 26 -0.72 45.70 24.85
CA LEU A 26 -1.88 45.31 24.04
C LEU A 26 -1.64 44.19 23.00
N ALA A 27 -1.36 42.98 23.46
CA ALA A 27 -1.55 41.81 22.62
C ALA A 27 -3.06 41.56 22.51
N LEU A 28 -3.61 41.53 21.29
CA LEU A 28 -4.91 40.89 21.09
C LEU A 28 -4.72 39.40 21.37
N ALA A 29 -5.32 38.91 22.44
CA ALA A 29 -5.59 37.49 22.59
C ALA A 29 -6.68 37.12 21.58
N LEU A 30 -6.27 36.79 20.35
CA LEU A 30 -7.05 35.89 19.51
C LEU A 30 -6.95 34.52 20.17
N GLY A 31 -7.84 34.29 21.14
CA GLY A 31 -8.02 32.98 21.74
C GLY A 31 -8.57 32.05 20.67
N SER A 32 -7.77 31.07 20.25
CA SER A 32 -8.31 29.84 19.71
C SER A 32 -9.03 29.14 20.86
N ALA A 33 -10.35 29.33 20.94
CA ALA A 33 -11.20 28.43 21.69
C ALA A 33 -11.05 27.03 21.07
N ALA A 34 -11.23 26.00 21.90
CA ALA A 34 -11.17 24.62 21.46
C ALA A 34 -12.60 24.06 21.26
N PRO A 35 -12.76 22.75 20.99
CA PRO A 35 -14.04 22.21 20.63
C PRO A 35 -14.93 21.98 21.84
N ALA A 36 -16.21 22.30 21.68
CA ALA A 36 -17.20 21.34 22.11
C ALA A 36 -17.33 20.21 21.08
N LEU A 37 -17.86 19.07 21.50
CA LEU A 37 -18.23 17.95 20.65
C LEU A 37 -19.65 17.55 21.07
N ALA A 38 -20.54 17.14 20.17
CA ALA A 38 -21.96 17.00 20.48
C ALA A 38 -22.66 15.90 19.70
N ILE A 39 -23.86 15.52 20.15
CA ILE A 39 -24.78 14.75 19.32
C ILE A 39 -25.32 15.59 18.14
N PRO A 40 -25.56 14.98 16.97
CA PRO A 40 -26.19 15.65 15.83
C PRO A 40 -27.66 15.97 16.14
N ALA A 41 -28.22 16.98 15.46
CA ALA A 41 -29.64 17.33 15.58
C ALA A 41 -30.57 16.15 15.27
N TYR A 42 -31.68 15.99 16.02
CA TYR A 42 -32.59 14.88 15.79
C TYR A 42 -33.26 14.96 14.40
N ASN A 43 -32.86 14.04 13.52
CA ASN A 43 -33.11 14.13 12.07
C ASN A 43 -34.54 13.78 11.61
N GLN A 44 -35.47 13.50 12.51
CA GLN A 44 -36.86 13.18 12.16
C GLN A 44 -37.77 14.42 12.20
N PRO A 45 -38.87 14.47 11.41
CA PRO A 45 -39.81 15.59 11.46
C PRO A 45 -40.60 15.65 12.77
N VAL A 46 -40.23 16.57 13.65
CA VAL A 46 -40.94 16.91 14.89
C VAL A 46 -42.16 17.79 14.58
N ARG A 47 -43.29 17.50 15.24
CA ARG A 47 -44.45 18.40 15.22
C ARG A 47 -44.31 19.40 16.35
N VAL A 48 -44.32 20.70 16.01
CA VAL A 48 -44.29 21.81 16.97
C VAL A 48 -45.62 22.56 16.95
N ALA A 49 -46.05 23.02 18.13
CA ALA A 49 -47.23 23.87 18.26
C ALA A 49 -46.92 25.31 17.83
N GLN A 50 -47.88 25.96 17.18
CA GLN A 50 -47.84 27.40 16.88
C GLN A 50 -48.71 28.17 17.91
N PRO A 51 -48.39 29.44 18.22
CA PRO A 51 -49.15 30.27 19.17
C PRO A 51 -50.63 30.48 18.83
N ASP A 52 -51.04 30.26 17.57
CA ASP A 52 -52.44 30.31 17.13
C ASP A 52 -53.22 29.00 17.36
N GLY A 53 -52.55 27.95 17.85
CA GLY A 53 -53.10 26.61 18.03
C GLY A 53 -53.01 25.72 16.79
N SER A 54 -52.34 26.17 15.72
CA SER A 54 -51.97 25.30 14.59
C SER A 54 -50.69 24.51 14.90
N THR A 55 -50.21 23.70 13.94
CA THR A 55 -48.93 22.97 14.09
C THR A 55 -48.10 23.08 12.82
N ALA A 56 -46.79 23.16 13.00
CA ALA A 56 -45.81 23.00 11.92
C ALA A 56 -45.09 21.64 12.05
N SER A 57 -44.51 21.16 10.95
CA SER A 57 -43.67 19.96 10.92
C SER A 57 -42.26 20.42 10.56
N ILE A 58 -41.34 20.29 11.51
CA ILE A 58 -39.99 20.84 11.45
C ILE A 58 -38.97 19.71 11.63
N THR A 59 -37.91 19.72 10.83
CA THR A 59 -36.72 18.89 11.03
C THR A 59 -35.54 19.83 11.27
N THR A 60 -34.75 19.56 12.29
CA THR A 60 -33.52 20.32 12.58
C THR A 60 -32.31 19.55 12.07
N HIS A 61 -31.30 20.31 11.65
CA HIS A 61 -30.09 19.82 11.00
C HIS A 61 -28.87 20.52 11.60
N GLY A 62 -27.72 19.88 11.47
CA GLY A 62 -26.46 20.38 12.03
C GLY A 62 -26.24 19.88 13.45
N ASP A 63 -25.54 20.68 14.22
CA ASP A 63 -24.89 20.30 15.47
C ASP A 63 -24.84 21.49 16.45
N GLU A 64 -24.01 21.39 17.49
CA GLU A 64 -23.81 22.44 18.49
C GLU A 64 -23.14 23.69 17.89
N TRP A 65 -22.25 23.51 16.90
CA TRP A 65 -21.55 24.61 16.23
C TRP A 65 -22.46 25.49 15.39
N PHE A 66 -23.34 24.86 14.60
CA PHE A 66 -24.36 25.54 13.82
C PHE A 66 -25.51 24.59 13.50
N HIS A 67 -26.71 24.97 13.94
CA HIS A 67 -27.94 24.25 13.62
C HIS A 67 -28.96 25.15 12.93
N TYR A 68 -29.78 24.54 12.07
CA TYR A 68 -30.88 25.21 11.40
C TYR A 68 -32.09 24.26 11.25
N ALA A 69 -33.27 24.85 11.15
CA ALA A 69 -34.51 24.12 11.03
C ALA A 69 -35.09 24.25 9.61
N THR A 70 -35.76 23.20 9.12
CA THR A 70 -36.51 23.21 7.84
C THR A 70 -37.92 22.69 8.02
N ASN A 71 -38.88 23.21 7.27
CA ASN A 71 -40.21 22.60 7.18
C ASN A 71 -40.23 21.37 6.26
N SER A 72 -41.39 20.70 6.17
CA SER A 72 -41.62 19.54 5.28
C SER A 72 -41.51 19.80 3.77
N ALA A 73 -41.14 21.01 3.34
CA ALA A 73 -40.84 21.35 1.94
C ALA A 73 -39.33 21.62 1.71
N GLY A 74 -38.48 21.44 2.72
CA GLY A 74 -37.04 21.74 2.66
C GLY A 74 -36.70 23.23 2.80
N VAL A 75 -37.70 24.09 3.04
CA VAL A 75 -37.50 25.52 3.27
C VAL A 75 -37.01 25.74 4.69
N VAL A 76 -35.94 26.53 4.84
CA VAL A 76 -35.42 26.95 6.15
C VAL A 76 -36.47 27.74 6.91
N VAL A 77 -36.62 27.45 8.19
CA VAL A 77 -37.50 28.15 9.13
C VAL A 77 -36.72 28.61 10.35
N GLN A 78 -37.20 29.67 11.01
CA GLN A 78 -36.67 30.14 12.29
C GLN A 78 -37.86 30.47 13.21
N ARG A 79 -37.67 30.32 14.51
CA ARG A 79 -38.67 30.72 15.50
C ARG A 79 -38.56 32.22 15.77
N ASP A 80 -39.66 32.92 15.56
CA ASP A 80 -39.84 34.34 15.87
C ASP A 80 -39.78 34.54 17.41
N PRO A 81 -38.82 35.29 17.96
CA PRO A 81 -38.68 35.46 19.42
C PRO A 81 -39.73 36.41 20.01
N ASP A 82 -40.31 37.32 19.23
CA ASP A 82 -41.34 38.26 19.69
C ASP A 82 -42.73 37.60 19.76
N SER A 83 -43.03 36.68 18.82
CA SER A 83 -44.34 35.99 18.76
C SER A 83 -44.33 34.53 19.16
N GLY A 84 -43.16 33.87 19.25
CA GLY A 84 -43.02 32.44 19.49
C GLY A 84 -43.33 31.55 18.27
N THR A 85 -43.65 32.14 17.11
CA THR A 85 -44.14 31.46 15.90
C THR A 85 -42.99 30.95 15.03
N TRP A 86 -43.04 29.71 14.56
CA TRP A 86 -42.13 29.22 13.52
C TRP A 86 -42.50 29.81 12.15
N ARG A 87 -41.57 30.53 11.51
CA ARG A 87 -41.74 31.21 10.22
C ARG A 87 -40.69 30.75 9.21
N GLN A 88 -41.02 30.80 7.92
CA GLN A 88 -40.07 30.61 6.83
C GLN A 88 -39.02 31.74 6.84
N VAL A 89 -37.79 31.42 6.45
CA VAL A 89 -36.71 32.39 6.27
C VAL A 89 -36.61 32.74 4.79
N VAL A 90 -36.63 34.04 4.48
CA VAL A 90 -36.60 34.59 3.12
C VAL A 90 -35.42 35.56 2.95
N GLY A 91 -34.88 35.68 1.74
CA GLY A 91 -33.84 36.65 1.41
C GLY A 91 -32.53 36.04 0.94
N SER A 92 -31.39 36.65 1.28
CA SER A 92 -30.05 36.08 1.02
C SER A 92 -28.95 36.78 1.83
N GLY A 93 -27.86 36.06 2.15
CA GLY A 93 -26.68 36.62 2.81
C GLY A 93 -27.01 37.29 4.16
N SER A 94 -26.48 38.49 4.41
CA SER A 94 -26.81 39.28 5.60
C SER A 94 -28.17 40.01 5.51
N GLY A 95 -29.04 39.61 4.58
CA GLY A 95 -30.34 40.22 4.29
C GLY A 95 -31.49 39.23 4.44
N LEU A 96 -31.39 38.30 5.39
CA LEU A 96 -32.48 37.38 5.74
C LEU A 96 -33.57 38.10 6.53
N ALA A 97 -34.81 37.63 6.38
CA ALA A 97 -35.97 38.08 7.14
C ALA A 97 -36.91 36.90 7.43
N LEU A 98 -37.76 37.05 8.45
CA LEU A 98 -38.86 36.14 8.72
C LEU A 98 -40.04 36.44 7.75
N GLY A 99 -40.59 35.40 7.13
CA GLY A 99 -41.69 35.46 6.18
C GLY A 99 -43.01 34.90 6.73
N SER A 100 -43.75 34.20 5.87
CA SER A 100 -44.96 33.45 6.19
C SER A 100 -44.69 32.35 7.21
N ASP A 101 -45.74 31.89 7.90
CA ASP A 101 -45.63 30.83 8.90
C ASP A 101 -45.11 29.51 8.27
N ALA A 102 -44.40 28.69 9.06
CA ALA A 102 -43.67 27.50 8.59
C ALA A 102 -44.55 26.45 7.89
N GLN A 103 -45.84 26.38 8.23
CA GLN A 103 -46.85 25.47 7.67
C GLN A 103 -47.55 26.00 6.40
N ALA A 104 -47.21 27.21 5.93
CA ALA A 104 -47.71 27.74 4.67
C ALA A 104 -47.00 27.12 3.45
N ALA A 105 -47.47 27.45 2.24
CA ALA A 105 -46.72 27.17 1.02
C ALA A 105 -45.40 27.97 1.01
N ALA A 106 -44.39 27.48 0.28
CA ALA A 106 -43.08 28.12 0.19
C ALA A 106 -43.19 29.56 -0.35
N ASP A 107 -42.61 30.52 0.39
CA ASP A 107 -42.58 31.93 0.02
C ASP A 107 -41.73 32.21 -1.22
N ALA A 108 -42.07 33.26 -1.96
CA ALA A 108 -41.28 33.72 -3.09
C ALA A 108 -39.96 34.37 -2.63
N GLY A 109 -38.89 33.58 -2.60
CA GLY A 109 -37.60 33.96 -2.02
C GLY A 109 -37.30 33.30 -0.67
N ALA A 110 -38.07 32.28 -0.29
CA ALA A 110 -37.68 31.31 0.74
C ALA A 110 -36.32 30.67 0.41
N ILE A 111 -35.53 30.38 1.44
CA ILE A 111 -34.18 29.81 1.30
C ILE A 111 -34.12 28.31 1.63
N ASP A 112 -33.11 27.66 1.07
CA ASP A 112 -32.67 26.30 1.37
C ASP A 112 -31.39 26.32 2.26
N ALA A 113 -30.83 25.14 2.54
CA ALA A 113 -29.63 25.00 3.37
C ALA A 113 -28.37 25.61 2.74
N ASP A 114 -28.21 25.53 1.41
CA ASP A 114 -27.03 26.07 0.71
C ASP A 114 -26.89 27.60 0.89
N ALA A 115 -28.00 28.31 1.11
CA ALA A 115 -28.01 29.73 1.43
C ALA A 115 -27.36 30.06 2.81
N LEU A 116 -27.17 29.07 3.68
CA LEU A 116 -26.54 29.19 5.01
C LEU A 116 -25.05 28.77 5.00
N SER A 117 -24.48 28.45 3.83
CA SER A 117 -23.08 28.05 3.65
C SER A 117 -22.04 29.02 4.21
N GLY A 118 -22.32 30.33 4.23
CA GLY A 118 -21.38 31.35 4.72
C GLY A 118 -21.80 32.06 6.01
N ASP A 119 -20.83 32.37 6.88
CA ASP A 119 -21.02 32.96 8.21
C ASP A 119 -21.94 34.20 8.26
N ALA A 120 -21.91 35.03 7.22
CA ALA A 120 -22.75 36.22 7.13
C ALA A 120 -24.26 35.90 7.00
N ALA A 121 -24.61 34.73 6.47
CA ALA A 121 -25.97 34.20 6.46
C ALA A 121 -26.30 33.47 7.77
N ARG A 122 -25.36 32.68 8.32
CA ARG A 122 -25.50 32.01 9.63
C ARG A 122 -25.76 33.01 10.75
N ALA A 123 -24.98 34.09 10.81
CA ALA A 123 -25.17 35.19 11.75
C ALA A 123 -26.51 35.91 11.57
N ALA A 124 -26.98 36.10 10.34
CA ALA A 124 -28.31 36.66 10.09
C ALA A 124 -29.42 35.69 10.54
N TYR A 125 -29.28 34.39 10.29
CA TYR A 125 -30.23 33.36 10.70
C TYR A 125 -30.37 33.26 12.23
N TYR A 126 -29.26 33.30 12.98
CA TYR A 126 -29.28 33.34 14.46
C TYR A 126 -29.94 34.63 14.96
N GLN A 127 -29.62 35.79 14.35
CA GLN A 127 -30.24 37.08 14.71
C GLN A 127 -31.76 37.10 14.50
N LEU A 128 -32.31 36.37 13.52
CA LEU A 128 -33.76 36.24 13.35
C LEU A 128 -34.45 35.45 14.47
N GLY A 129 -33.70 34.56 15.16
CA GLY A 129 -34.16 33.89 16.38
C GLY A 129 -33.87 34.65 17.68
N GLY A 130 -33.17 35.78 17.61
CA GLY A 130 -32.71 36.55 18.78
C GLY A 130 -31.33 36.14 19.34
N HIS A 131 -30.67 35.16 18.73
CA HIS A 131 -29.38 34.62 19.17
C HIS A 131 -28.19 35.27 18.44
N THR A 132 -26.97 35.05 18.94
CA THR A 132 -25.72 35.49 18.29
C THR A 132 -24.92 34.28 17.83
N TYR A 133 -24.69 34.15 16.52
CA TYR A 133 -23.85 33.08 15.98
C TYR A 133 -22.40 33.20 16.51
N SER A 134 -21.83 32.08 16.95
CA SER A 134 -20.46 31.96 17.47
C SER A 134 -19.38 32.48 16.51
N GLY A 135 -19.58 32.29 15.20
CA GLY A 135 -18.50 32.38 14.22
C GLY A 135 -17.45 31.27 14.35
N LYS A 136 -17.70 30.27 15.21
CA LYS A 136 -16.95 29.02 15.33
C LYS A 136 -17.62 27.94 14.47
N THR A 137 -16.88 26.89 14.14
CA THR A 137 -17.31 25.68 13.42
C THR A 137 -16.64 24.46 14.01
N GLY A 138 -17.08 23.25 13.66
CA GLY A 138 -16.35 22.02 13.99
C GLY A 138 -14.89 21.98 13.48
N SER A 139 -14.50 22.86 12.55
CA SER A 139 -13.10 23.00 12.11
C SER A 139 -12.21 23.85 13.03
N ASP A 140 -12.81 24.62 13.95
CA ASP A 140 -12.08 25.41 14.96
C ASP A 140 -11.71 24.56 16.20
N ALA A 141 -11.99 23.26 16.16
CA ALA A 141 -11.80 22.27 17.20
C ALA A 141 -10.32 22.01 17.61
N THR A 142 -9.71 22.86 18.43
CA THR A 142 -8.34 22.63 18.95
C THR A 142 -8.24 21.63 20.13
N ALA A 143 -8.82 20.44 20.02
CA ALA A 143 -9.05 19.53 21.16
C ALA A 143 -7.80 19.16 21.98
N SER A 144 -8.00 19.08 23.29
CA SER A 144 -7.20 18.25 24.19
C SER A 144 -7.13 16.79 23.69
N GLN A 145 -5.92 16.23 23.59
CA GLN A 145 -5.67 14.90 23.01
C GLN A 145 -6.57 13.80 23.60
N PRO A 146 -7.05 12.83 22.79
CA PRO A 146 -7.90 11.76 23.25
C PRO A 146 -7.10 10.73 24.07
N ILE A 147 -7.73 10.13 25.07
CA ILE A 147 -7.05 9.18 25.98
C ILE A 147 -7.18 7.74 25.46
N THR A 148 -6.06 7.04 25.26
CA THR A 148 -6.17 5.62 24.89
C THR A 148 -6.42 4.74 26.12
N VAL A 149 -6.98 3.55 25.89
CA VAL A 149 -7.07 2.47 26.89
C VAL A 149 -5.68 2.05 27.44
N SER A 150 -4.58 2.47 26.81
CA SER A 150 -3.21 2.27 27.30
C SER A 150 -2.76 3.36 28.28
N ASP A 151 -3.29 4.58 28.15
CA ASP A 151 -2.98 5.71 29.03
C ASP A 151 -3.70 5.56 30.37
N VAL A 152 -5.00 5.23 30.35
CA VAL A 152 -5.77 4.84 31.56
C VAL A 152 -5.05 3.75 32.36
N ARG A 153 -4.45 2.76 31.68
CA ARG A 153 -3.67 1.68 32.31
C ARG A 153 -2.34 2.14 32.90
N LYS A 154 -1.67 3.10 32.27
CA LYS A 154 -0.42 3.72 32.74
C LYS A 154 -0.69 4.50 34.03
N THR A 155 -1.73 5.32 34.02
CA THR A 155 -2.24 6.08 35.18
C THR A 155 -2.59 5.13 36.33
N GLN A 156 -3.34 4.06 36.06
CA GLN A 156 -3.66 3.00 37.04
C GLN A 156 -2.47 2.09 37.44
N GLY A 157 -1.22 2.48 37.16
CA GLY A 157 0.00 1.80 37.61
C GLY A 157 0.25 0.42 37.02
N THR A 158 -0.52 0.00 36.00
CA THR A 158 -0.36 -1.31 35.35
C THR A 158 0.68 -1.23 34.23
N THR A 159 1.53 -2.25 34.10
CA THR A 159 2.65 -2.21 33.15
C THR A 159 2.17 -2.37 31.70
N ALA A 160 1.93 -1.25 31.03
CA ALA A 160 1.61 -1.20 29.60
C ALA A 160 2.79 -1.65 28.72
N PRO A 161 2.53 -2.26 27.54
CA PRO A 161 3.52 -2.38 26.47
C PRO A 161 3.96 -1.00 25.95
N THR A 162 5.14 -0.90 25.35
CA THR A 162 5.58 0.34 24.69
C THR A 162 4.64 0.69 23.53
N ALA A 163 4.03 1.88 23.58
CA ALA A 163 3.18 2.39 22.49
C ALA A 163 3.95 2.47 21.15
N PRO A 164 3.32 2.12 20.01
CA PRO A 164 3.96 2.19 18.70
C PRO A 164 4.17 3.65 18.26
N LYS A 165 5.29 3.92 17.58
CA LYS A 165 5.59 5.27 17.03
C LYS A 165 4.87 5.54 15.69
N LYS A 166 3.54 5.45 15.74
CA LYS A 166 2.52 5.95 14.80
C LYS A 166 1.17 5.52 15.40
N LEU A 167 0.29 6.47 15.72
CA LEU A 167 -1.07 6.17 16.18
C LEU A 167 -1.90 5.70 14.99
N MET A 168 -2.40 4.46 15.06
CA MET A 168 -3.52 3.93 14.26
C MET A 168 -4.31 2.82 15.00
N ARG A 169 -3.91 2.44 16.23
CA ARG A 169 -4.61 1.43 17.05
C ARG A 169 -4.18 1.48 18.51
N SER A 170 -5.13 1.41 19.44
CA SER A 170 -4.89 1.22 20.88
C SER A 170 -4.36 -0.20 21.17
N ALA A 171 -3.50 -0.35 22.18
CA ALA A 171 -2.86 -1.63 22.47
C ALA A 171 -3.86 -2.62 23.10
N ALA A 172 -4.05 -3.77 22.43
CA ALA A 172 -5.03 -4.80 22.75
C ALA A 172 -5.08 -5.14 24.26
N PRO A 173 -6.26 -5.00 24.91
CA PRO A 173 -6.45 -5.28 26.33
C PRO A 173 -6.00 -6.67 26.78
N LYS A 174 -5.23 -6.71 27.88
CA LYS A 174 -4.83 -7.95 28.57
C LYS A 174 -5.60 -8.25 29.85
N ALA A 175 -6.35 -7.26 30.34
CA ALA A 175 -7.20 -7.35 31.52
C ALA A 175 -8.33 -6.32 31.37
N SER A 176 -9.48 -6.61 32.00
CA SER A 176 -10.56 -5.62 32.13
C SER A 176 -10.03 -4.36 32.82
N THR A 177 -10.39 -3.20 32.30
CA THR A 177 -9.95 -1.88 32.73
C THR A 177 -11.21 -1.07 33.04
N SER A 178 -11.24 -0.28 34.11
CA SER A 178 -12.41 0.56 34.40
C SER A 178 -12.01 1.93 34.89
N LEU A 179 -12.76 2.94 34.47
CA LEU A 179 -12.49 4.36 34.73
C LEU A 179 -13.64 4.91 35.58
N PRO A 180 -13.37 5.61 36.70
CA PRO A 180 -14.39 6.37 37.41
C PRO A 180 -15.16 7.30 36.47
N LEU A 181 -16.47 7.36 36.65
CA LEU A 181 -17.36 8.37 36.12
C LEU A 181 -18.13 8.95 37.31
N LEU A 182 -18.09 10.26 37.45
CA LEU A 182 -18.96 11.03 38.33
C LEU A 182 -20.00 11.73 37.46
N THR A 183 -21.28 11.67 37.84
CA THR A 183 -22.31 12.49 37.21
C THR A 183 -22.92 13.48 38.20
N ILE A 184 -22.84 14.78 37.90
CA ILE A 184 -23.46 15.83 38.73
C ILE A 184 -24.82 16.19 38.13
N VAL A 185 -25.91 15.99 38.87
CA VAL A 185 -27.27 16.41 38.46
C VAL A 185 -27.55 17.80 39.04
N VAL A 186 -27.87 18.76 38.19
CA VAL A 186 -27.87 20.20 38.50
C VAL A 186 -29.27 20.78 38.30
N GLY A 187 -29.89 21.21 39.40
CA GLY A 187 -31.13 21.96 39.41
C GLY A 187 -30.89 23.43 39.70
N PHE A 188 -31.78 24.28 39.22
CA PHE A 188 -31.72 25.73 39.33
C PHE A 188 -32.91 26.25 40.15
N LYS A 189 -32.96 27.56 40.40
CA LYS A 189 -33.96 28.18 41.30
C LYS A 189 -35.35 28.31 40.66
N ASP A 190 -35.40 28.33 39.34
CA ASP A 190 -36.57 28.40 38.47
C ASP A 190 -36.84 27.06 37.74
N GLU A 191 -35.80 26.36 37.29
CA GLU A 191 -35.86 25.02 36.68
C GLU A 191 -35.25 23.95 37.63
N PRO A 192 -36.03 23.34 38.54
CA PRO A 192 -35.54 22.30 39.44
C PRO A 192 -35.44 20.93 38.75
N TYR A 193 -34.42 20.13 39.09
CA TYR A 193 -34.26 18.78 38.55
C TYR A 193 -35.41 17.84 38.96
N ARG A 194 -35.60 16.78 38.17
CA ARG A 194 -36.57 15.70 38.39
C ARG A 194 -36.15 14.75 39.51
N ASP A 195 -36.97 14.66 40.56
CA ASP A 195 -36.74 13.82 41.74
C ASP A 195 -37.26 12.37 41.61
N ASP A 196 -37.89 12.07 40.47
CA ASP A 196 -38.43 10.76 40.07
C ASP A 196 -37.49 9.94 39.16
N TYR A 197 -36.38 10.51 38.68
CA TYR A 197 -35.45 9.84 37.75
C TYR A 197 -34.33 9.07 38.47
N ASP A 198 -34.00 7.87 37.98
CA ASP A 198 -32.98 6.97 38.56
C ASP A 198 -31.69 7.03 37.74
N TRP A 199 -30.87 8.04 38.02
CA TRP A 199 -29.63 8.28 37.28
C TRP A 199 -28.55 7.21 37.52
N ASN A 200 -28.51 6.56 38.69
CA ASN A 200 -27.60 5.43 38.91
C ASN A 200 -27.95 4.25 37.99
N LYS A 201 -29.24 3.94 37.82
CA LYS A 201 -29.69 2.94 36.86
C LYS A 201 -29.35 3.33 35.43
N THR A 202 -29.52 4.60 35.05
CA THR A 202 -29.19 5.08 33.69
C THR A 202 -27.69 4.99 33.38
N PHE A 203 -26.80 5.31 34.33
CA PHE A 203 -25.35 5.32 34.05
C PHE A 203 -24.60 4.02 34.42
N PHE A 204 -25.01 3.32 35.48
CA PHE A 204 -24.20 2.27 36.11
C PHE A 204 -24.87 0.90 36.27
N THR A 205 -26.13 0.84 36.70
CA THR A 205 -26.74 -0.43 37.19
C THR A 205 -27.86 -1.00 36.33
N GLY A 206 -28.38 -0.24 35.36
CA GLY A 206 -29.39 -0.71 34.40
C GLY A 206 -28.82 -1.61 33.30
N GLU A 207 -29.69 -2.44 32.72
CA GLU A 207 -29.33 -3.35 31.61
C GLU A 207 -28.83 -2.60 30.38
N TYR A 208 -29.45 -1.45 30.07
CA TYR A 208 -29.07 -0.55 28.96
C TYR A 208 -28.39 0.72 29.47
N SER A 209 -27.49 0.58 30.44
CA SER A 209 -26.72 1.69 31.03
C SER A 209 -25.42 2.00 30.28
N VAL A 210 -24.83 3.19 30.50
CA VAL A 210 -23.49 3.56 29.97
C VAL A 210 -22.44 2.50 30.30
N SER A 211 -22.40 2.04 31.54
CA SER A 211 -21.48 0.99 31.97
C SER A 211 -21.69 -0.33 31.21
N SER A 212 -22.94 -0.69 30.92
CA SER A 212 -23.33 -1.88 30.14
C SER A 212 -22.97 -1.75 28.65
N LEU A 213 -23.21 -0.58 28.02
CA LEU A 213 -22.90 -0.29 26.62
C LEU A 213 -21.40 -0.48 26.33
N TYR A 214 -20.56 0.11 27.19
CA TYR A 214 -19.11 0.02 27.08
C TYR A 214 -18.58 -1.37 27.47
N ALA A 215 -19.14 -2.01 28.50
CA ALA A 215 -18.77 -3.38 28.87
C ALA A 215 -19.08 -4.39 27.75
N THR A 216 -20.25 -4.28 27.12
CA THR A 216 -20.67 -5.17 26.04
C THR A 216 -19.86 -4.92 24.77
N SER A 217 -19.81 -3.67 24.29
CA SER A 217 -19.08 -3.31 23.07
C SER A 217 -17.57 -3.54 23.15
N SER A 218 -17.01 -3.63 24.36
CA SER A 218 -15.59 -3.94 24.57
C SER A 218 -15.30 -5.42 24.84
N GLU A 219 -16.30 -6.32 24.85
CA GLU A 219 -16.16 -7.71 25.31
C GLU A 219 -15.53 -7.78 26.73
N GLY A 220 -16.04 -6.94 27.63
CA GLY A 220 -15.62 -6.83 29.03
C GLY A 220 -14.26 -6.18 29.26
N LYS A 221 -13.63 -5.59 28.24
CA LYS A 221 -12.26 -5.06 28.31
C LYS A 221 -12.18 -3.64 28.87
N PHE A 222 -13.25 -2.86 28.74
CA PHE A 222 -13.40 -1.51 29.28
C PHE A 222 -14.82 -1.28 29.81
N THR A 223 -14.99 -0.53 30.89
CA THR A 223 -16.29 -0.02 31.33
C THR A 223 -16.10 1.21 32.24
N TRP A 224 -17.12 2.06 32.29
CA TRP A 224 -17.21 3.12 33.29
C TRP A 224 -17.66 2.51 34.63
N ARG A 225 -17.24 3.09 35.74
CA ARG A 225 -17.66 2.68 37.10
C ARG A 225 -18.04 3.91 37.92
N PRO A 226 -18.93 3.80 38.92
CA PRO A 226 -19.24 4.93 39.78
C PRO A 226 -17.99 5.45 40.51
N ALA A 227 -17.95 6.76 40.66
CA ALA A 227 -17.05 7.46 41.57
C ALA A 227 -17.42 7.24 43.05
N GLU A 228 -16.44 7.38 43.94
CA GLU A 228 -16.64 7.40 45.39
C GLU A 228 -17.03 8.82 45.85
N GLU A 229 -18.23 8.94 46.44
CA GLU A 229 -18.89 10.19 46.80
C GLU A 229 -19.86 10.02 48.00
N SER A 230 -20.61 11.06 48.38
CA SER A 230 -21.41 11.10 49.62
C SER A 230 -22.72 11.92 49.56
N SER A 231 -23.25 12.13 48.36
CA SER A 231 -24.66 12.44 48.12
C SER A 231 -25.54 11.33 48.72
N ALA A 232 -26.78 11.69 49.03
CA ALA A 232 -27.85 10.77 49.39
C ALA A 232 -29.17 11.55 49.37
N TYR A 233 -30.28 10.87 49.08
CA TYR A 233 -31.61 11.39 49.35
C TYR A 233 -31.71 12.04 50.75
N GLY A 234 -32.09 13.33 50.80
CA GLY A 234 -32.21 14.12 52.02
C GLY A 234 -30.91 14.70 52.59
N ASN A 235 -29.74 14.43 51.99
CA ASN A 235 -28.49 15.12 52.31
C ASN A 235 -28.42 16.47 51.60
N GLY A 236 -27.99 17.54 52.28
CA GLY A 236 -27.68 18.84 51.67
C GLY A 236 -28.80 19.59 50.94
N GLY A 237 -30.02 19.06 50.89
CA GLY A 237 -31.14 19.58 50.07
C GLY A 237 -31.58 18.65 48.94
N ASN A 238 -30.87 17.56 48.70
CA ASN A 238 -31.17 16.54 47.69
C ASN A 238 -32.58 15.94 47.88
N THR A 239 -33.45 16.11 46.87
CA THR A 239 -34.83 15.58 46.85
C THR A 239 -34.95 14.25 46.12
N ASN A 240 -33.99 13.87 45.28
CA ASN A 240 -34.10 12.68 44.43
C ASN A 240 -34.10 11.41 45.28
N SER A 241 -35.17 10.61 45.15
CA SER A 241 -35.38 9.45 46.02
C SER A 241 -34.56 8.20 45.63
N ALA A 242 -33.92 8.19 44.46
CA ALA A 242 -33.05 7.09 43.99
C ALA A 242 -31.63 7.19 44.53
N ASP A 243 -31.06 8.40 44.63
CA ASP A 243 -29.66 8.72 44.98
C ASP A 243 -29.15 8.08 46.30
N ARG A 244 -27.97 7.42 46.23
CA ARG A 244 -27.25 6.77 47.34
C ARG A 244 -25.75 7.05 47.28
N ALA A 245 -25.16 7.36 48.45
CA ALA A 245 -23.71 7.49 48.59
C ALA A 245 -22.91 6.31 47.99
N ASN A 246 -21.97 6.64 47.10
CA ASN A 246 -21.13 5.79 46.26
C ASN A 246 -21.89 5.08 45.11
N ASP A 247 -22.98 5.68 44.63
CA ASP A 247 -23.66 5.26 43.39
C ASP A 247 -23.14 6.00 42.13
N GLY A 248 -22.24 6.97 42.30
CA GLY A 248 -21.59 7.74 41.24
C GLY A 248 -22.34 9.01 40.81
N VAL A 249 -23.50 9.31 41.41
CA VAL A 249 -24.34 10.47 41.09
C VAL A 249 -24.35 11.46 42.27
N VAL A 250 -24.31 12.75 41.97
CA VAL A 250 -24.39 13.84 42.97
C VAL A 250 -25.45 14.85 42.55
N HIS A 251 -26.55 14.96 43.28
CA HIS A 251 -27.55 16.00 43.04
C HIS A 251 -27.20 17.30 43.76
N VAL A 252 -27.23 18.42 43.04
CA VAL A 252 -27.01 19.78 43.56
C VAL A 252 -28.10 20.73 43.09
N THR A 253 -28.35 21.79 43.86
CA THR A 253 -29.23 22.89 43.47
C THR A 253 -28.47 24.21 43.58
N LEU A 254 -28.45 25.00 42.51
CA LEU A 254 -27.77 26.28 42.45
C LEU A 254 -28.73 27.41 42.88
N ASP A 255 -28.26 28.34 43.71
CA ASP A 255 -29.05 29.52 44.13
C ASP A 255 -28.99 30.64 43.07
N ARG A 256 -29.46 30.31 41.86
CA ARG A 256 -29.55 31.17 40.68
C ARG A 256 -30.60 30.65 39.71
N ASP A 257 -31.08 31.53 38.85
CA ASP A 257 -32.00 31.22 37.75
C ASP A 257 -31.22 30.60 36.57
N TYR A 258 -31.86 29.79 35.71
CA TYR A 258 -31.20 28.90 34.75
C TYR A 258 -30.40 29.62 33.66
N GLY A 259 -30.75 30.88 33.33
CA GLY A 259 -30.06 31.70 32.31
C GLY A 259 -30.32 31.30 30.84
N ASN A 260 -30.55 30.01 30.59
CA ASN A 260 -30.60 29.33 29.29
C ASN A 260 -29.24 29.29 28.59
N PRO A 261 -28.24 28.65 29.22
CA PRO A 261 -26.84 28.96 29.00
C PRO A 261 -26.28 28.19 27.79
N ASP A 262 -25.87 28.92 26.76
CA ASP A 262 -25.42 28.39 25.48
C ASP A 262 -23.91 28.68 25.25
N PRO A 263 -23.01 27.68 25.24
CA PRO A 263 -21.58 27.87 24.98
C PRO A 263 -21.26 28.43 23.57
N PHE A 264 -22.24 28.40 22.66
CA PHE A 264 -22.11 28.84 21.27
C PHE A 264 -22.74 30.23 21.05
N THR A 265 -23.27 30.86 22.10
CA THR A 265 -23.69 32.28 22.11
C THR A 265 -22.58 33.15 22.74
N PRO A 266 -21.83 33.96 21.95
CA PRO A 266 -20.68 34.71 22.46
C PRO A 266 -21.02 35.76 23.51
N GLY A 267 -20.36 35.65 24.67
CA GLY A 267 -20.47 36.62 25.76
C GLY A 267 -21.51 36.28 26.82
N ASP A 268 -22.15 35.10 26.73
CA ASP A 268 -22.96 34.55 27.80
C ASP A 268 -22.07 34.07 28.96
N ALA A 269 -21.94 34.92 29.98
CA ALA A 269 -21.03 34.69 31.10
C ALA A 269 -21.57 33.66 32.11
N ASP A 270 -22.86 33.30 32.01
CA ASP A 270 -23.53 32.51 33.04
C ASP A 270 -23.25 31.00 32.86
N TYR A 271 -23.19 30.48 31.62
CA TYR A 271 -22.90 29.06 31.34
C TYR A 271 -21.70 28.48 32.11
N ILE A 272 -20.53 29.11 31.95
CA ILE A 272 -19.30 28.63 32.58
C ILE A 272 -19.29 28.95 34.08
N ALA A 273 -19.99 30.00 34.52
CA ALA A 273 -20.22 30.24 35.93
C ALA A 273 -21.13 29.17 36.57
N ASP A 274 -22.05 28.56 35.82
CA ASP A 274 -22.96 27.49 36.26
C ASP A 274 -22.23 26.16 36.33
N MET A 275 -21.47 25.81 35.29
CA MET A 275 -20.59 24.64 35.29
C MET A 275 -19.57 24.69 36.45
N GLN A 276 -18.96 25.85 36.71
CA GLN A 276 -18.07 26.05 37.85
C GLN A 276 -18.79 25.92 39.19
N GLU A 277 -19.98 26.51 39.35
CA GLU A 277 -20.75 26.42 40.59
C GLU A 277 -21.27 25.00 40.86
N ALA A 278 -21.65 24.25 39.82
CA ALA A 278 -22.05 22.84 39.91
C ALA A 278 -20.90 21.94 40.41
N VAL A 279 -19.70 22.06 39.82
CA VAL A 279 -18.50 21.32 40.27
C VAL A 279 -18.12 21.70 41.71
N LYS A 280 -18.23 22.99 42.06
CA LYS A 280 -18.01 23.52 43.42
C LYS A 280 -19.06 23.07 44.44
N ALA A 281 -20.31 22.89 44.03
CA ALA A 281 -21.36 22.31 44.88
C ALA A 281 -21.11 20.81 45.09
N ALA A 282 -20.74 20.06 44.04
CA ALA A 282 -20.42 18.64 44.13
C ALA A 282 -19.18 18.35 44.99
N ALA A 283 -18.20 19.26 45.05
CA ALA A 283 -17.01 19.16 45.89
C ALA A 283 -17.27 19.17 47.42
N GLN A 284 -18.52 19.35 47.84
CA GLN A 284 -18.96 19.10 49.22
C GLN A 284 -19.16 17.61 49.51
N TYR A 285 -19.45 16.81 48.48
CA TYR A 285 -19.75 15.38 48.55
C TYR A 285 -18.65 14.50 47.95
N VAL A 286 -17.88 15.05 47.00
CA VAL A 286 -16.79 14.38 46.27
C VAL A 286 -15.44 14.94 46.71
N ASP A 287 -14.48 14.04 47.01
CA ASP A 287 -13.07 14.40 47.06
C ASP A 287 -12.43 14.23 45.68
N PHE A 288 -12.48 15.27 44.83
CA PHE A 288 -11.87 15.23 43.49
C PHE A 288 -10.36 14.93 43.55
N SER A 289 -9.69 15.36 44.62
CA SER A 289 -8.25 15.16 44.82
C SER A 289 -7.83 13.74 45.24
N GLN A 290 -8.75 12.78 45.18
CA GLN A 290 -8.45 11.35 45.21
C GLN A 290 -8.20 10.79 43.79
N TYR A 291 -8.66 11.51 42.76
CA TYR A 291 -8.53 11.12 41.36
C TYR A 291 -7.27 11.69 40.70
N ASP A 292 -6.65 12.74 41.27
CA ASP A 292 -5.25 13.09 41.03
C ASP A 292 -4.35 11.94 41.53
N THR A 293 -4.09 10.96 40.66
CA THR A 293 -3.37 9.71 40.97
C THR A 293 -1.88 9.77 40.60
N ASP A 294 -1.54 10.63 39.64
CA ASP A 294 -0.17 10.87 39.17
C ASP A 294 0.54 11.98 39.98
N GLY A 295 -0.22 12.93 40.56
CA GLY A 295 0.26 13.93 41.51
C GLY A 295 0.64 15.28 40.89
N ASP A 296 0.19 15.59 39.68
CA ASP A 296 0.44 16.87 39.00
C ASP A 296 -0.37 18.06 39.56
N GLY A 297 -1.46 17.78 40.28
CA GLY A 297 -2.38 18.78 40.86
C GLY A 297 -3.70 18.96 40.09
N LYS A 298 -3.98 18.11 39.10
CA LYS A 298 -5.23 18.09 38.32
C LYS A 298 -5.92 16.73 38.39
N VAL A 299 -7.11 16.66 37.82
CA VAL A 299 -7.77 15.40 37.47
C VAL A 299 -7.82 15.31 35.94
N GLU A 300 -7.05 14.39 35.35
CA GLU A 300 -7.06 14.16 33.90
C GLU A 300 -8.26 13.29 33.46
N ALA A 301 -8.61 13.38 32.18
CA ALA A 301 -9.65 12.53 31.56
C ALA A 301 -9.32 11.02 31.62
N ASN A 302 -8.07 10.64 31.91
CA ASN A 302 -7.64 9.25 32.14
C ASN A 302 -7.70 8.80 33.61
N GLU A 303 -8.21 9.66 34.50
CA GLU A 303 -8.42 9.42 35.93
C GLU A 303 -9.90 9.44 36.33
N LEU A 304 -10.67 10.38 35.78
CA LEU A 304 -12.11 10.56 36.04
C LEU A 304 -12.81 11.07 34.78
N GLY A 305 -13.89 10.40 34.37
CA GLY A 305 -14.91 11.00 33.53
C GLY A 305 -15.83 11.89 34.37
N LEU A 306 -16.13 13.09 33.89
CA LEU A 306 -17.04 14.02 34.54
C LEU A 306 -18.26 14.28 33.63
N GLY A 307 -19.37 13.64 33.96
CA GLY A 307 -20.68 13.95 33.41
C GLY A 307 -21.42 15.00 34.24
N VAL A 308 -22.27 15.78 33.59
CA VAL A 308 -23.17 16.75 34.18
C VAL A 308 -24.53 16.61 33.52
N VAL A 309 -25.60 16.67 34.31
CA VAL A 309 -26.98 16.60 33.85
C VAL A 309 -27.66 17.87 34.31
N PHE A 310 -27.97 18.79 33.40
CA PHE A 310 -28.75 19.99 33.71
C PHE A 310 -30.24 19.69 33.68
N ALA A 311 -31.00 20.36 34.54
CA ALA A 311 -32.46 20.34 34.47
C ALA A 311 -32.99 20.83 33.11
N GLY A 312 -34.25 20.52 32.79
CA GLY A 312 -34.85 20.88 31.51
C GLY A 312 -34.55 19.91 30.35
N TYR A 313 -34.59 20.42 29.11
CA TYR A 313 -34.83 19.62 27.89
C TYR A 313 -33.71 19.66 26.85
N GLU A 314 -33.46 18.52 26.20
CA GLU A 314 -32.45 18.39 25.15
C GLU A 314 -32.75 19.25 23.91
N ALA A 315 -31.94 20.28 23.68
CA ALA A 315 -32.14 21.23 22.58
C ALA A 315 -32.03 20.57 21.20
N ALA A 316 -31.18 19.54 21.03
CA ALA A 316 -31.03 18.78 19.79
C ALA A 316 -32.34 18.11 19.34
N THR A 317 -33.27 17.82 20.27
CA THR A 317 -34.61 17.25 19.95
C THR A 317 -35.62 18.29 19.46
N SER A 318 -35.31 19.59 19.52
CA SER A 318 -36.08 20.70 18.94
C SER A 318 -37.50 20.95 19.46
N SER A 319 -37.95 20.23 20.50
CA SER A 319 -39.23 20.44 21.18
C SER A 319 -39.01 20.73 22.67
N ILE A 320 -38.66 21.97 23.00
CA ILE A 320 -38.62 22.45 24.39
C ILE A 320 -40.04 22.96 24.76
N PRO A 321 -40.69 22.43 25.81
CA PRO A 321 -42.01 22.89 26.24
C PRO A 321 -42.04 24.34 26.72
N GLU A 322 -43.22 24.99 26.62
CA GLU A 322 -43.37 26.40 27.00
C GLU A 322 -43.12 26.62 28.50
N GLY A 323 -42.20 27.53 28.82
CA GLY A 323 -41.83 27.88 30.19
C GLY A 323 -40.68 27.05 30.77
N HIS A 324 -40.11 26.13 30.00
CA HIS A 324 -38.92 25.36 30.36
C HIS A 324 -37.68 25.78 29.56
N HIS A 325 -36.52 25.44 30.10
CA HIS A 325 -35.21 25.64 29.51
C HIS A 325 -34.63 24.38 28.88
N GLY A 326 -33.51 24.55 28.17
CA GLY A 326 -32.77 23.44 27.59
C GLY A 326 -31.35 23.79 27.18
N ILE A 327 -30.53 22.75 27.07
CA ILE A 327 -29.15 22.81 26.59
C ILE A 327 -28.94 21.71 25.53
N TRP A 328 -28.08 21.97 24.56
CA TRP A 328 -27.63 20.96 23.59
C TRP A 328 -26.58 20.07 24.25
N SER A 329 -26.74 18.75 24.27
CA SER A 329 -25.76 17.85 24.90
C SER A 329 -24.38 17.92 24.22
N HIS A 330 -23.30 18.09 25.00
CA HIS A 330 -21.93 18.21 24.48
C HIS A 330 -20.80 17.95 25.51
N GLN A 331 -19.62 17.55 25.05
CA GLN A 331 -18.32 17.69 25.75
C GLN A 331 -17.82 19.14 25.67
N TYR A 332 -17.18 19.69 26.73
CA TYR A 332 -16.31 20.89 26.65
C TYR A 332 -15.22 20.85 27.75
N SER A 333 -14.48 21.95 27.96
CA SER A 333 -13.56 22.08 29.11
C SER A 333 -13.34 23.53 29.61
N PHE A 334 -12.89 23.64 30.86
CA PHE A 334 -12.63 24.94 31.49
C PHE A 334 -11.38 25.65 30.96
N THR A 335 -10.31 24.92 30.60
CA THR A 335 -9.09 25.52 30.02
C THR A 335 -9.37 26.18 28.67
N GLU A 336 -10.25 25.57 27.88
CA GLU A 336 -10.49 25.93 26.50
C GLU A 336 -11.36 27.20 26.37
N GLU A 337 -12.18 27.49 27.39
CA GLU A 337 -12.86 28.79 27.55
C GLU A 337 -12.01 29.82 28.35
N THR A 338 -11.53 29.45 29.55
CA THR A 338 -11.03 30.42 30.54
C THR A 338 -9.50 30.57 30.53
N GLY A 339 -8.79 29.70 29.82
CA GLY A 339 -7.32 29.64 29.76
C GLY A 339 -6.65 28.82 30.88
N ALA A 340 -7.41 28.21 31.79
CA ALA A 340 -6.90 27.28 32.81
C ALA A 340 -8.00 26.29 33.30
N PRO A 341 -7.63 25.15 33.92
CA PRO A 341 -8.59 24.29 34.59
C PRO A 341 -9.31 25.00 35.73
N TYR A 342 -10.50 24.52 36.10
CA TYR A 342 -11.22 25.00 37.27
C TYR A 342 -10.62 24.44 38.57
N GLU A 343 -9.95 25.30 39.33
CA GLU A 343 -9.34 25.01 40.63
C GLU A 343 -10.41 24.79 41.72
N VAL A 344 -10.94 23.58 41.84
CA VAL A 344 -11.97 23.22 42.82
C VAL A 344 -11.35 22.84 44.16
N THR A 345 -11.88 23.38 45.25
CA THR A 345 -11.43 23.05 46.62
C THR A 345 -12.43 22.09 47.27
N CYS A 346 -11.95 20.89 47.60
CA CYS A 346 -12.76 19.80 48.16
C CYS A 346 -13.03 20.01 49.65
N ALA A 347 -14.04 19.33 50.20
CA ALA A 347 -14.39 19.38 51.63
C ALA A 347 -13.24 19.01 52.60
N ASN A 348 -12.21 18.31 52.12
CA ASN A 348 -10.99 17.98 52.89
C ASN A 348 -9.97 19.15 52.99
N GLY A 349 -10.18 20.25 52.28
CA GLY A 349 -9.29 21.42 52.25
C GLY A 349 -8.13 21.38 51.26
N LYS A 350 -8.05 20.37 50.37
CA LYS A 350 -7.17 20.37 49.20
C LYS A 350 -7.85 21.06 48.00
N THR A 351 -7.05 21.61 47.10
CA THR A 351 -7.48 22.14 45.80
C THR A 351 -6.89 21.29 44.67
N VAL A 352 -7.63 21.11 43.59
CA VAL A 352 -7.23 20.35 42.39
C VAL A 352 -7.87 20.97 41.14
N GLY A 353 -7.17 20.99 40.02
CA GLY A 353 -7.72 21.45 38.74
C GLY A 353 -8.62 20.40 38.07
N VAL A 354 -9.89 20.71 37.85
CA VAL A 354 -10.82 19.92 37.01
C VAL A 354 -10.97 20.63 35.67
N ASP A 355 -10.94 19.90 34.56
CA ASP A 355 -10.81 20.51 33.22
C ASP A 355 -11.92 20.09 32.24
N ARG A 356 -11.84 18.87 31.70
CA ARG A 356 -12.80 18.32 30.72
C ARG A 356 -14.07 17.79 31.40
N TYR A 357 -15.21 18.03 30.78
CA TYR A 357 -16.51 17.51 31.20
C TYR A 357 -17.40 17.17 30.00
N ILE A 358 -18.57 16.60 30.30
CA ILE A 358 -19.71 16.39 29.41
C ILE A 358 -20.93 16.96 30.10
N VAL A 359 -21.81 17.66 29.37
CA VAL A 359 -23.14 18.06 29.85
C VAL A 359 -24.23 17.46 28.95
N GLN A 360 -25.32 17.00 29.56
CA GLN A 360 -26.56 16.66 28.87
C GLN A 360 -27.77 17.25 29.60
N SER A 361 -28.91 17.34 28.92
CA SER A 361 -30.19 17.65 29.57
C SER A 361 -30.76 16.44 30.33
N GLU A 362 -31.59 16.67 31.35
CA GLU A 362 -32.22 15.61 32.14
C GLU A 362 -33.44 14.97 31.45
N SER A 363 -34.14 15.75 30.61
CA SER A 363 -35.32 15.32 29.84
C SER A 363 -35.11 15.47 28.33
N GLU A 364 -35.84 14.68 27.57
CA GLU A 364 -35.94 14.73 26.11
C GLU A 364 -37.42 14.85 25.70
N SER A 365 -37.67 15.47 24.54
CA SER A 365 -39.00 15.54 23.94
C SER A 365 -38.86 15.53 22.41
N MET A 366 -39.19 14.41 21.77
CA MET A 366 -39.08 14.24 20.32
C MET A 366 -40.41 14.41 19.56
N ALA A 367 -41.48 14.77 20.26
CA ALA A 367 -42.78 15.11 19.69
C ALA A 367 -43.59 16.00 20.65
N ALA A 368 -44.41 16.92 20.13
CA ALA A 368 -45.29 17.73 20.97
C ALA A 368 -46.24 16.87 21.83
N GLY A 369 -46.05 16.93 23.15
CA GLY A 369 -46.79 16.14 24.14
C GLY A 369 -46.13 14.81 24.52
N GLU A 370 -44.93 14.51 24.04
CA GLU A 370 -44.03 13.48 24.58
C GLU A 370 -42.99 14.13 25.50
N GLU A 371 -42.77 13.53 26.66
CA GLU A 371 -41.79 13.93 27.69
C GLU A 371 -41.27 12.65 28.34
N HIS A 372 -39.96 12.54 28.54
CA HIS A 372 -39.33 11.46 29.30
C HIS A 372 -37.92 11.86 29.76
N GLN A 373 -37.36 11.09 30.70
CA GLN A 373 -35.94 11.15 31.04
C GLN A 373 -35.08 10.98 29.78
N SER A 374 -33.99 11.74 29.67
CA SER A 374 -32.99 11.55 28.60
C SER A 374 -32.37 10.17 28.66
N GLY A 375 -32.04 9.61 27.50
CA GLY A 375 -31.38 8.32 27.39
C GLY A 375 -29.91 8.35 27.85
N ILE A 376 -29.18 7.28 27.53
CA ILE A 376 -27.72 7.30 27.56
C ILE A 376 -27.11 7.77 26.23
N GLY A 377 -27.93 8.23 25.27
CA GLY A 377 -27.50 8.54 23.90
C GLY A 377 -26.39 9.58 23.85
N ALA A 378 -26.67 10.75 24.44
CA ALA A 378 -25.72 11.85 24.63
C ALA A 378 -24.45 11.41 25.35
N LEU A 379 -24.51 11.15 26.67
CA LEU A 379 -23.32 10.79 27.45
C LEU A 379 -22.58 9.55 26.91
N GLY A 380 -23.28 8.61 26.27
CA GLY A 380 -22.70 7.44 25.62
C GLY A 380 -21.85 7.76 24.40
N HIS A 381 -22.29 8.72 23.57
CA HIS A 381 -21.56 9.28 22.42
C HIS A 381 -20.34 10.09 22.89
N GLU A 382 -20.55 11.04 23.81
CA GLU A 382 -19.53 11.95 24.32
C GLU A 382 -18.39 11.25 25.08
N LEU A 383 -18.69 10.19 25.83
CA LEU A 383 -17.66 9.35 26.46
C LEU A 383 -16.84 8.55 25.43
N GLY A 384 -17.27 8.50 24.17
CA GLY A 384 -16.54 7.89 23.06
C GLY A 384 -15.46 8.83 22.52
N HIS A 385 -15.79 10.11 22.39
CA HIS A 385 -14.83 11.18 22.09
C HIS A 385 -13.71 11.29 23.13
N PHE A 386 -14.01 11.09 24.43
CA PHE A 386 -12.97 10.97 25.46
C PHE A 386 -11.90 9.93 25.06
N LEU A 387 -12.33 8.78 24.53
CA LEU A 387 -11.46 7.67 24.12
C LEU A 387 -10.86 7.83 22.70
N GLY A 388 -11.27 8.85 21.95
CA GLY A 388 -10.78 9.17 20.61
C GLY A 388 -11.56 8.58 19.45
N MET A 389 -12.83 8.20 19.67
CA MET A 389 -13.79 7.92 18.60
C MET A 389 -14.17 9.24 17.89
N PRO A 390 -14.23 9.28 16.55
CA PRO A 390 -14.68 10.44 15.77
C PRO A 390 -16.21 10.44 15.61
N ASP A 391 -16.77 11.52 15.04
CA ASP A 391 -18.12 11.48 14.49
C ASP A 391 -18.14 10.64 13.20
N LEU A 392 -19.23 9.89 13.01
CA LEU A 392 -19.58 9.28 11.74
C LEU A 392 -20.73 10.03 11.02
N TYR A 393 -21.34 11.02 11.67
CA TYR A 393 -22.25 11.98 11.03
C TYR A 393 -21.49 13.18 10.42
N SER A 394 -22.13 13.92 9.50
CA SER A 394 -21.51 15.10 8.87
C SER A 394 -21.77 16.40 9.64
N THR A 395 -20.72 16.96 10.23
CA THR A 395 -20.68 18.35 10.74
C THR A 395 -20.64 19.41 9.61
N THR A 396 -20.52 19.01 8.34
CA THR A 396 -20.63 19.95 7.21
C THR A 396 -22.08 20.25 6.84
N TYR A 397 -22.39 21.53 6.64
CA TYR A 397 -23.75 22.00 6.34
C TYR A 397 -24.03 22.08 4.83
N ASP A 398 -23.03 22.45 4.02
CA ASP A 398 -23.09 22.56 2.56
C ASP A 398 -23.49 21.24 1.87
N SER A 399 -24.29 21.29 0.81
CA SER A 399 -24.58 20.10 -0.01
C SER A 399 -23.37 19.58 -0.79
N GLY A 400 -23.37 18.28 -1.10
CA GLY A 400 -22.28 17.62 -1.81
C GLY A 400 -22.61 16.25 -2.37
N ALA A 401 -21.65 15.66 -3.08
CA ALA A 401 -21.84 14.39 -3.79
C ALA A 401 -22.17 13.20 -2.85
N TRP A 402 -21.90 13.34 -1.55
CA TRP A 402 -22.08 12.30 -0.54
C TRP A 402 -23.22 12.57 0.45
N ASP A 403 -24.08 13.58 0.19
CA ASP A 403 -25.27 13.93 1.01
C ASP A 403 -26.14 12.74 1.46
N ASN A 404 -26.17 11.69 0.65
CA ASN A 404 -27.03 10.52 0.87
C ASN A 404 -26.33 9.37 1.62
N TYR A 405 -25.09 9.54 2.09
CA TYR A 405 -24.28 8.49 2.74
C TYR A 405 -24.06 8.84 4.22
N SER A 406 -24.67 8.06 5.12
CA SER A 406 -24.52 8.16 6.59
C SER A 406 -24.81 6.78 7.20
N THR A 407 -24.11 6.45 8.28
CA THR A 407 -24.25 5.17 9.01
C THR A 407 -25.57 5.07 9.79
N MET A 408 -26.31 6.19 9.86
CA MET A 408 -27.61 6.32 10.48
C MET A 408 -27.62 5.76 11.92
N TYR A 409 -28.38 4.69 12.16
CA TYR A 409 -28.56 4.11 13.49
C TYR A 409 -27.64 2.90 13.73
N LEU A 410 -26.66 2.63 12.86
CA LEU A 410 -25.72 1.50 13.02
C LEU A 410 -24.52 1.81 13.91
N SER A 411 -24.23 3.09 14.19
CA SER A 411 -23.30 3.49 15.26
C SER A 411 -23.93 4.55 16.16
N ILE A 412 -23.61 4.49 17.45
CA ILE A 412 -23.87 5.58 18.39
C ILE A 412 -23.10 6.85 18.04
N MET A 413 -22.00 6.76 17.26
CA MET A 413 -21.24 7.91 16.74
C MET A 413 -21.91 8.61 15.53
N ASP A 414 -23.15 8.23 15.21
CA ASP A 414 -24.06 8.86 14.25
C ASP A 414 -25.45 8.90 14.94
N TYR A 415 -26.56 8.93 14.20
CA TYR A 415 -27.92 8.93 14.78
C TYR A 415 -28.29 7.73 15.66
N GLY A 416 -27.43 6.70 15.80
CA GLY A 416 -27.64 5.59 16.74
C GLY A 416 -27.73 6.02 18.21
N SER A 417 -27.27 7.24 18.55
CA SER A 417 -27.52 7.90 19.83
C SER A 417 -29.01 8.09 20.17
N TYR A 418 -29.88 8.21 19.16
CA TYR A 418 -31.34 8.31 19.32
C TYR A 418 -32.07 6.96 19.28
N GLY A 419 -31.33 5.83 19.37
CA GLY A 419 -31.91 4.49 19.32
C GLY A 419 -33.00 4.25 20.38
N LYS A 420 -34.16 3.75 19.94
CA LYS A 420 -35.36 3.54 20.76
C LYS A 420 -36.15 2.34 20.23
N THR A 421 -36.68 1.47 21.09
CA THR A 421 -37.43 0.28 20.64
C THR A 421 -38.82 0.63 20.10
N THR A 422 -39.46 -0.35 19.45
CA THR A 422 -40.90 -0.34 19.14
C THR A 422 -41.82 -0.07 20.34
N SER A 423 -41.37 -0.35 21.58
CA SER A 423 -42.12 -0.06 22.80
C SER A 423 -41.82 1.30 23.42
N GLY A 424 -40.94 2.09 22.80
CA GLY A 424 -40.51 3.41 23.29
C GLY A 424 -39.42 3.38 24.36
N GLU A 425 -38.73 2.24 24.57
CA GLU A 425 -37.60 2.15 25.51
C GLU A 425 -36.31 2.65 24.85
N TYR A 426 -35.58 3.53 25.52
CA TYR A 426 -34.31 4.05 25.01
C TYR A 426 -33.21 3.00 25.03
N ARG A 427 -32.60 2.83 23.87
CA ARG A 427 -31.55 1.86 23.57
C ARG A 427 -30.68 2.43 22.43
N PRO A 428 -29.78 3.39 22.71
CA PRO A 428 -28.82 3.82 21.71
C PRO A 428 -27.97 2.61 21.27
N THR A 429 -27.63 2.56 20.00
CA THR A 429 -27.15 1.33 19.37
C THR A 429 -25.68 1.08 19.66
N PHE A 430 -25.16 -0.09 19.27
CA PHE A 430 -23.75 -0.38 19.51
C PHE A 430 -22.80 0.46 18.66
N PHE A 431 -21.61 0.74 19.18
CA PHE A 431 -20.46 1.20 18.38
C PHE A 431 -20.18 0.23 17.23
N ASP A 432 -19.88 0.79 16.07
CA ASP A 432 -19.45 0.12 14.84
C ASP A 432 -18.12 -0.66 14.98
N PRO A 433 -17.77 -1.52 14.00
CA PRO A 433 -16.54 -2.29 14.06
C PRO A 433 -15.27 -1.47 13.81
N TYR A 434 -15.34 -0.27 13.23
CA TYR A 434 -14.16 0.58 13.01
C TYR A 434 -13.67 1.13 14.35
N ASP A 435 -14.55 1.73 15.15
CA ASP A 435 -14.17 2.31 16.44
C ASP A 435 -13.81 1.25 17.48
N ARG A 436 -14.53 0.13 17.48
CA ARG A 436 -14.13 -1.05 18.28
C ARG A 436 -12.75 -1.56 17.87
N TYR A 437 -12.34 -1.44 16.61
CA TYR A 437 -11.02 -1.84 16.13
C TYR A 437 -9.94 -0.79 16.51
N LEU A 438 -10.25 0.50 16.35
CA LEU A 438 -9.44 1.66 16.73
C LEU A 438 -9.06 1.62 18.22
N LEU A 439 -10.05 1.47 19.11
CA LEU A 439 -9.85 1.33 20.55
C LEU A 439 -9.21 -0.02 20.95
N GLY A 440 -9.08 -0.96 20.01
CA GLY A 440 -8.50 -2.28 20.25
C GLY A 440 -9.42 -3.21 21.05
N TYR A 441 -10.70 -2.88 21.18
CA TYR A 441 -11.73 -3.73 21.76
C TYR A 441 -11.87 -5.03 20.97
N VAL A 442 -11.85 -4.97 19.64
CA VAL A 442 -11.92 -6.16 18.77
C VAL A 442 -10.60 -6.36 18.00
N THR A 443 -10.45 -7.54 17.41
CA THR A 443 -9.41 -7.86 16.44
C THR A 443 -10.08 -8.66 15.32
N PRO A 444 -10.42 -8.02 14.18
CA PRO A 444 -11.06 -8.71 13.07
C PRO A 444 -10.20 -9.86 12.54
N GLU A 445 -10.81 -10.97 12.14
CA GLU A 445 -10.10 -12.03 11.41
C GLU A 445 -9.90 -11.63 9.94
N GLU A 446 -8.68 -11.75 9.42
CA GLU A 446 -8.37 -11.38 8.04
C GLU A 446 -8.87 -12.44 7.03
N ILE A 447 -9.66 -12.00 6.05
CA ILE A 447 -10.17 -12.81 4.94
C ILE A 447 -9.35 -12.51 3.68
N THR A 448 -8.63 -13.52 3.18
CA THR A 448 -7.71 -13.42 2.02
C THR A 448 -8.02 -14.40 0.89
N LYS A 449 -9.13 -15.14 0.98
CA LYS A 449 -9.51 -16.21 0.05
C LYS A 449 -11.03 -16.42 0.02
N SER A 450 -11.55 -16.90 -1.10
CA SER A 450 -12.97 -17.27 -1.21
C SER A 450 -13.35 -18.40 -0.24
N GLY A 451 -14.55 -18.34 0.33
CA GLY A 451 -15.05 -19.35 1.25
C GLY A 451 -16.26 -18.90 2.08
N THR A 452 -16.77 -19.80 2.91
CA THR A 452 -17.79 -19.50 3.93
C THR A 452 -17.13 -19.20 5.26
N TYR A 453 -17.54 -18.09 5.88
CA TYR A 453 -17.10 -17.58 7.16
C TYR A 453 -18.30 -17.43 8.11
N THR A 454 -18.08 -17.22 9.41
CA THR A 454 -19.15 -17.10 10.41
C THR A 454 -18.86 -15.96 11.36
N ALA A 455 -19.66 -14.90 11.29
CA ALA A 455 -19.63 -13.79 12.24
C ALA A 455 -20.61 -14.05 13.40
N THR A 456 -20.37 -13.41 14.54
CA THR A 456 -21.23 -13.46 15.72
C THR A 456 -21.49 -12.06 16.28
N SER A 457 -22.72 -11.81 16.72
CA SER A 457 -23.11 -10.57 17.39
C SER A 457 -22.65 -10.57 18.85
N GLU A 458 -22.75 -9.40 19.49
CA GLU A 458 -22.53 -9.12 20.92
C GLU A 458 -23.38 -10.00 21.84
N THR A 459 -24.53 -10.41 21.32
CA THR A 459 -25.53 -11.26 21.99
C THR A 459 -25.29 -12.74 21.79
N ASP A 460 -24.27 -13.16 21.02
CA ASP A 460 -23.95 -14.57 20.84
C ASP A 460 -23.18 -15.16 22.03
N PRO A 461 -23.54 -16.37 22.53
CA PRO A 461 -22.81 -17.02 23.61
C PRO A 461 -21.32 -17.35 23.34
N ALA A 462 -20.84 -17.22 22.09
CA ALA A 462 -19.43 -17.34 21.74
C ALA A 462 -18.64 -16.01 21.83
N GLY A 463 -19.30 -14.87 22.05
CA GLY A 463 -18.74 -13.52 21.99
C GLY A 463 -18.76 -12.94 20.57
N TYR A 464 -18.65 -11.61 20.45
CA TYR A 464 -18.68 -10.89 19.18
C TYR A 464 -17.50 -11.25 18.27
N LYS A 465 -17.78 -11.43 16.97
CA LYS A 465 -16.77 -11.75 15.96
C LYS A 465 -17.02 -11.03 14.64
N CYS A 466 -16.05 -10.18 14.29
CA CYS A 466 -15.93 -9.50 13.01
C CYS A 466 -14.73 -10.00 12.17
N TYR A 467 -14.70 -9.58 10.91
CA TYR A 467 -13.68 -9.89 9.91
C TYR A 467 -13.21 -8.64 9.17
N ILE A 468 -12.04 -8.70 8.53
CA ILE A 468 -11.49 -7.65 7.67
C ILE A 468 -11.06 -8.18 6.29
N ILE A 469 -11.31 -7.41 5.24
CA ILE A 469 -10.82 -7.64 3.87
C ILE A 469 -10.07 -6.38 3.43
N HIS A 470 -8.76 -6.47 3.22
CA HIS A 470 -7.99 -5.40 2.60
C HIS A 470 -8.22 -5.39 1.09
N VAL A 471 -8.56 -4.22 0.52
CA VAL A 471 -8.75 -4.03 -0.93
C VAL A 471 -7.68 -3.12 -1.54
N SER A 472 -7.03 -2.27 -0.72
CA SER A 472 -5.75 -1.63 -1.01
C SER A 472 -4.94 -1.49 0.29
N ASP A 473 -3.81 -0.75 0.25
CA ASP A 473 -3.05 -0.39 1.45
C ASP A 473 -3.83 0.60 2.35
N ASP A 474 -4.71 1.41 1.74
CA ASP A 474 -5.42 2.53 2.38
C ASP A 474 -6.94 2.30 2.54
N GLU A 475 -7.54 1.40 1.73
CA GLU A 475 -8.96 1.04 1.76
C GLU A 475 -9.14 -0.41 2.21
N TYR A 476 -10.07 -0.64 3.15
CA TYR A 476 -10.47 -1.97 3.60
C TYR A 476 -11.96 -2.06 3.90
N TYR A 477 -12.42 -3.30 4.11
CA TYR A 477 -13.79 -3.61 4.49
C TYR A 477 -13.82 -4.37 5.82
N LEU A 478 -14.69 -3.95 6.74
CA LEU A 478 -15.03 -4.70 7.95
C LEU A 478 -16.35 -5.43 7.74
N ILE A 479 -16.48 -6.62 8.33
CA ILE A 479 -17.70 -7.45 8.24
C ILE A 479 -18.07 -7.94 9.63
N GLU A 480 -19.32 -7.71 10.04
CA GLU A 480 -19.85 -8.08 11.36
C GLU A 480 -21.26 -8.68 11.24
N ASN A 481 -21.85 -9.09 12.37
CA ASN A 481 -23.24 -9.53 12.46
C ASN A 481 -24.01 -8.65 13.45
N ARG A 482 -25.05 -7.95 12.99
CA ARG A 482 -25.87 -7.04 13.80
C ARG A 482 -27.31 -7.56 13.85
N GLN A 483 -27.96 -7.46 15.00
CA GLN A 483 -29.22 -8.15 15.32
C GLN A 483 -30.07 -7.24 16.21
N TYR A 484 -31.39 -7.17 16.00
CA TYR A 484 -32.31 -6.38 16.85
C TYR A 484 -32.46 -7.01 18.25
N ALA A 485 -31.43 -6.87 19.08
CA ALA A 485 -31.33 -7.46 20.41
C ALA A 485 -30.37 -6.64 21.28
N SER A 486 -30.58 -6.64 22.61
CA SER A 486 -29.89 -5.70 23.51
C SER A 486 -30.04 -4.26 23.02
N PHE A 487 -28.98 -3.45 23.06
CA PHE A 487 -28.91 -2.07 22.55
C PHE A 487 -29.36 -1.90 21.09
N ASP A 488 -28.99 -2.83 20.20
CA ASP A 488 -29.35 -2.77 18.77
C ASP A 488 -30.85 -2.91 18.48
N ALA A 489 -31.68 -3.29 19.47
CA ALA A 489 -33.14 -3.16 19.33
C ALA A 489 -33.61 -1.70 19.19
N GLY A 490 -32.75 -0.71 19.47
CA GLY A 490 -32.98 0.70 19.13
C GLY A 490 -33.03 1.01 17.63
N MET A 491 -32.60 0.09 16.77
CA MET A 491 -32.74 0.21 15.31
C MET A 491 -34.14 -0.12 14.79
N GLU A 492 -35.01 -0.77 15.59
CA GLU A 492 -36.31 -1.29 15.13
C GLU A 492 -37.19 -0.26 14.39
N PRO A 493 -37.34 1.01 14.83
CA PRO A 493 -38.23 1.97 14.17
C PRO A 493 -37.71 2.46 12.82
N MET A 494 -36.39 2.52 12.64
CA MET A 494 -35.75 3.15 11.49
C MET A 494 -35.76 2.26 10.25
N TYR A 495 -35.87 0.94 10.45
CA TYR A 495 -35.99 -0.04 9.38
C TYR A 495 -37.43 -0.56 9.24
N MET A 496 -38.45 0.24 9.60
CA MET A 496 -39.86 -0.10 9.37
C MET A 496 -40.31 0.10 7.92
N ASN A 497 -41.26 -0.74 7.50
CA ASN A 497 -42.16 -0.52 6.39
C ASN A 497 -43.31 0.41 6.80
N GLY A 498 -43.96 1.06 5.83
CA GLY A 498 -45.15 1.90 6.04
C GLY A 498 -46.44 1.18 6.48
N ASP A 499 -46.35 -0.09 6.88
CA ASP A 499 -47.42 -0.88 7.52
C ASP A 499 -47.08 -1.31 8.96
N ASN A 500 -46.02 -0.71 9.54
CA ASN A 500 -45.45 -0.99 10.86
C ASN A 500 -44.85 -2.41 11.03
N THR A 501 -44.56 -3.13 9.93
CA THR A 501 -43.66 -4.29 9.97
C THR A 501 -42.20 -3.87 9.80
N ILE A 502 -41.23 -4.56 10.40
CA ILE A 502 -39.81 -4.27 10.14
C ILE A 502 -39.43 -4.83 8.76
N LYS A 503 -38.87 -3.99 7.89
CA LYS A 503 -38.47 -4.29 6.50
C LYS A 503 -37.51 -5.47 6.40
N ASN A 504 -36.61 -5.55 7.37
CA ASN A 504 -35.84 -6.75 7.69
C ASN A 504 -36.15 -7.13 9.15
N PRO A 505 -36.86 -8.24 9.43
CA PRO A 505 -37.30 -8.60 10.77
C PRO A 505 -36.27 -9.35 11.63
N THR A 506 -35.03 -9.53 11.16
CA THR A 506 -34.04 -10.42 11.78
C THR A 506 -32.61 -9.87 11.83
N GLY A 507 -32.34 -8.71 11.23
CA GLY A 507 -30.99 -8.14 11.10
C GLY A 507 -30.13 -8.96 10.13
N GLY A 508 -28.80 -8.86 10.27
CA GLY A 508 -27.89 -9.73 9.52
C GLY A 508 -26.46 -9.23 9.45
N ILE A 509 -25.74 -9.73 8.45
CA ILE A 509 -24.34 -9.40 8.23
C ILE A 509 -24.23 -7.97 7.68
N VAL A 510 -23.54 -7.07 8.38
CA VAL A 510 -23.26 -5.71 7.91
C VAL A 510 -21.83 -5.65 7.38
N VAL A 511 -21.65 -4.94 6.27
CA VAL A 511 -20.35 -4.75 5.60
C VAL A 511 -20.06 -3.26 5.60
N TRP A 512 -18.92 -2.86 6.15
CA TRP A 512 -18.48 -1.48 6.30
C TRP A 512 -17.27 -1.21 5.41
N HIS A 513 -17.30 -0.18 4.57
CA HIS A 513 -16.14 0.39 3.88
C HIS A 513 -15.40 1.36 4.80
N VAL A 514 -14.08 1.33 4.76
CA VAL A 514 -13.20 2.29 5.44
C VAL A 514 -12.13 2.79 4.47
N ASP A 515 -12.13 4.10 4.19
CA ASP A 515 -10.97 4.80 3.62
C ASP A 515 -10.12 5.31 4.80
N ASN A 516 -9.12 4.52 5.18
CA ASN A 516 -8.19 4.84 6.26
C ASN A 516 -7.30 6.05 5.90
N GLY A 517 -7.17 6.38 4.61
CA GLY A 517 -6.54 7.59 4.11
C GLY A 517 -7.36 8.88 4.32
N ILE A 518 -8.65 8.76 4.68
CA ILE A 518 -9.49 9.83 5.24
C ILE A 518 -9.64 9.68 6.74
N ALA A 519 -9.98 8.50 7.27
CA ALA A 519 -10.24 8.33 8.70
C ALA A 519 -9.05 8.73 9.61
N THR A 520 -7.83 8.75 9.06
CA THR A 520 -6.61 9.22 9.76
C THR A 520 -6.21 10.68 9.48
N LYS A 521 -6.95 11.37 8.60
CA LYS A 521 -6.84 12.81 8.29
C LYS A 521 -8.04 13.63 8.77
N CYS A 522 -9.17 12.98 8.97
CA CYS A 522 -10.42 13.59 9.42
C CYS A 522 -10.82 13.01 10.79
N GLY A 523 -9.86 12.44 11.51
CA GLY A 523 -10.07 11.90 12.84
C GLY A 523 -10.01 12.96 13.93
N TYR A 524 -10.07 12.49 15.17
CA TYR A 524 -10.10 13.32 16.38
C TYR A 524 -9.02 14.43 16.39
N PRO A 525 -9.35 15.67 16.80
CA PRO A 525 -8.45 16.79 16.61
C PRO A 525 -7.10 16.61 17.35
N GLY A 526 -6.03 17.08 16.70
CA GLY A 526 -4.67 16.96 17.23
C GLY A 526 -3.96 15.62 16.97
N MET A 527 -4.60 14.61 16.35
CA MET A 527 -3.87 13.44 15.85
C MET A 527 -2.89 13.84 14.72
N THR A 528 -1.76 13.13 14.62
CA THR A 528 -0.68 13.47 13.67
C THR A 528 -1.06 13.11 12.22
N GLY A 529 -1.63 14.09 11.51
CA GLY A 529 -2.08 13.95 10.12
C GLY A 529 -3.43 14.59 9.85
N VAL A 530 -4.14 15.05 10.90
CA VAL A 530 -5.47 15.64 10.76
C VAL A 530 -5.43 16.99 10.04
N GLU A 531 -6.33 17.18 9.08
CA GLU A 531 -6.53 18.43 8.34
C GLU A 531 -7.50 19.32 9.13
N ALA A 532 -7.09 20.54 9.46
CA ALA A 532 -7.86 21.40 10.38
C ALA A 532 -9.30 21.69 9.93
N GLY A 533 -9.58 21.67 8.62
CA GLY A 533 -10.93 21.87 8.07
C GLY A 533 -11.92 20.72 8.32
N LEU A 534 -11.45 19.58 8.82
CA LEU A 534 -12.16 18.30 8.86
C LEU A 534 -11.94 17.62 10.21
N ALA A 535 -12.07 18.40 11.28
CA ALA A 535 -11.81 17.95 12.64
C ALA A 535 -13.05 17.28 13.25
N ASN A 536 -12.81 16.32 14.15
CA ASN A 536 -13.77 15.40 14.78
C ASN A 536 -14.51 14.41 13.86
N THR A 537 -15.04 14.80 12.69
CA THR A 537 -15.78 13.89 11.80
C THR A 537 -14.94 13.27 10.69
N VAL A 538 -15.04 11.94 10.52
CA VAL A 538 -14.46 11.24 9.37
C VAL A 538 -15.34 11.29 8.11
N ASN A 539 -16.57 11.81 8.22
CA ASN A 539 -17.58 11.79 7.17
C ASN A 539 -18.14 13.19 6.90
N VAL A 540 -18.06 13.66 5.65
CA VAL A 540 -18.64 14.95 5.24
C VAL A 540 -19.37 14.79 3.91
N LYS A 541 -20.18 15.78 3.54
CA LYS A 541 -20.99 15.78 2.30
C LYS A 541 -20.16 16.01 1.04
N THR A 542 -19.08 16.79 1.16
CA THR A 542 -18.32 17.36 0.04
C THR A 542 -17.10 16.54 -0.39
N HIS A 543 -16.66 15.57 0.42
CA HIS A 543 -15.68 14.55 0.06
C HIS A 543 -16.20 13.16 0.44
N ARG A 544 -15.57 12.08 -0.05
CA ARG A 544 -16.04 10.71 0.26
C ARG A 544 -15.95 10.36 1.76
N PRO A 545 -16.87 9.56 2.34
CA PRO A 545 -16.79 9.08 3.72
C PRO A 545 -15.48 8.37 4.06
N GLY A 546 -15.01 8.55 5.29
CA GLY A 546 -13.93 7.76 5.87
C GLY A 546 -14.40 6.40 6.38
N VAL A 547 -15.65 6.31 6.86
CA VAL A 547 -16.30 5.09 7.37
C VAL A 547 -17.77 5.09 6.97
N MET A 548 -18.25 4.08 6.23
CA MET A 548 -19.66 3.96 5.83
C MET A 548 -20.04 2.49 5.56
N GLU A 549 -21.33 2.13 5.51
CA GLU A 549 -21.70 0.80 5.01
C GLU A 549 -21.44 0.64 3.50
N ASN A 550 -21.29 -0.61 3.07
CA ASN A 550 -21.26 -0.98 1.66
C ASN A 550 -22.67 -1.20 1.12
N TYR A 551 -23.44 -0.12 1.05
CA TYR A 551 -24.86 -0.13 0.70
C TYR A 551 -25.15 -0.86 -0.62
N PHE A 552 -26.29 -1.54 -0.67
CA PHE A 552 -26.98 -1.72 -1.94
C PHE A 552 -27.38 -0.34 -2.49
N GLU A 553 -27.32 -0.14 -3.80
CA GLU A 553 -27.69 1.11 -4.46
C GLU A 553 -28.91 0.94 -5.37
N TRP A 554 -29.84 1.90 -5.31
CA TRP A 554 -30.97 1.96 -6.25
C TRP A 554 -30.53 2.41 -7.65
N SER A 555 -29.53 3.27 -7.68
CA SER A 555 -28.79 3.77 -8.83
C SER A 555 -27.38 4.18 -8.38
N ALA A 556 -26.41 4.25 -9.29
CA ALA A 556 -25.05 4.69 -8.93
C ALA A 556 -25.08 6.08 -8.29
N GLY A 557 -24.51 6.22 -7.09
CA GLY A 557 -24.61 7.45 -6.28
C GLY A 557 -25.92 7.58 -5.50
N SER A 558 -26.66 6.48 -5.26
CA SER A 558 -27.97 6.50 -4.58
C SER A 558 -28.13 5.29 -3.63
N PRO A 559 -27.55 5.34 -2.42
CA PRO A 559 -27.53 4.23 -1.48
C PRO A 559 -28.92 3.94 -0.89
N ASN A 560 -29.13 2.68 -0.52
CA ASN A 560 -30.34 2.18 0.15
C ASN A 560 -30.03 2.04 1.66
N LEU A 561 -29.87 3.18 2.36
CA LEU A 561 -29.55 3.22 3.79
C LEU A 561 -30.47 2.31 4.62
N TYR A 562 -31.75 2.25 4.23
CA TYR A 562 -32.79 1.41 4.83
C TYR A 562 -32.65 -0.10 4.54
N ALA A 563 -31.54 -0.62 4.02
CA ALA A 563 -31.29 -2.05 3.80
C ALA A 563 -29.79 -2.41 3.97
N PRO A 564 -29.22 -2.25 5.18
CA PRO A 564 -27.79 -2.45 5.42
C PRO A 564 -27.40 -3.93 5.65
N PHE A 565 -28.37 -4.77 6.04
CA PHE A 565 -28.16 -6.15 6.45
C PHE A 565 -28.11 -7.10 5.25
N LEU A 566 -27.19 -8.06 5.27
CA LEU A 566 -27.14 -9.18 4.34
C LEU A 566 -27.66 -10.44 5.04
N ASN A 567 -28.91 -10.83 4.76
CA ASN A 567 -29.48 -12.12 5.12
C ASN A 567 -30.16 -12.79 3.90
N ALA A 568 -30.79 -13.95 4.09
CA ALA A 568 -31.47 -14.68 3.02
C ALA A 568 -32.52 -13.85 2.22
N THR A 569 -33.20 -12.90 2.88
CA THR A 569 -34.20 -12.02 2.29
C THR A 569 -33.56 -10.97 1.37
N GLU A 570 -32.56 -10.22 1.84
CA GLU A 570 -31.82 -9.30 0.96
C GLU A 570 -31.07 -10.02 -0.15
N HIS A 571 -30.55 -11.23 0.10
CA HIS A 571 -29.91 -12.02 -0.95
C HIS A 571 -30.90 -12.41 -2.05
N ALA A 572 -32.15 -12.74 -1.71
CA ALA A 572 -33.21 -13.01 -2.67
C ALA A 572 -33.68 -11.74 -3.42
N ALA A 573 -33.57 -10.56 -2.82
CA ALA A 573 -34.00 -9.28 -3.40
C ALA A 573 -32.93 -8.58 -4.26
N TYR A 574 -31.68 -8.56 -3.80
CA TYR A 574 -30.58 -7.77 -4.37
C TYR A 574 -29.37 -8.61 -4.82
N GLY A 575 -29.30 -9.90 -4.45
CA GLY A 575 -28.18 -10.78 -4.78
C GLY A 575 -27.00 -10.64 -3.82
N ALA A 576 -25.77 -10.62 -4.33
CA ALA A 576 -24.58 -10.45 -3.50
C ALA A 576 -24.12 -8.99 -3.49
N SER A 577 -23.80 -8.46 -2.31
CA SER A 577 -23.19 -7.14 -2.18
C SER A 577 -21.79 -7.15 -2.79
N LYS A 578 -21.44 -6.10 -3.52
CA LYS A 578 -20.17 -5.97 -4.25
C LYS A 578 -19.27 -4.98 -3.55
N LEU A 579 -18.03 -5.39 -3.27
CA LEU A 579 -17.03 -4.51 -2.70
C LEU A 579 -16.41 -3.65 -3.81
N SER A 580 -16.26 -2.36 -3.56
CA SER A 580 -15.73 -1.37 -4.49
C SER A 580 -14.42 -0.77 -3.98
N LEU A 581 -13.66 -0.15 -4.88
CA LEU A 581 -12.50 0.67 -4.56
C LEU A 581 -12.76 2.09 -5.05
N TYR A 582 -12.72 3.06 -4.14
CA TYR A 582 -13.04 4.46 -4.39
C TYR A 582 -11.80 5.30 -4.74
N LYS A 583 -10.59 4.84 -4.37
CA LYS A 583 -9.28 5.30 -4.86
C LYS A 583 -9.04 6.81 -4.73
N GLY A 584 -9.50 7.41 -3.64
CA GLY A 584 -9.34 8.85 -3.44
C GLY A 584 -10.38 9.71 -4.18
N SER A 585 -11.44 9.13 -4.76
CA SER A 585 -12.42 9.87 -5.57
C SER A 585 -13.61 10.35 -4.75
N ASP A 586 -13.83 11.65 -4.80
CA ASP A 586 -14.96 12.33 -4.15
C ASP A 586 -16.23 12.34 -5.03
N ASP A 587 -16.27 11.52 -6.09
CA ASP A 587 -17.46 11.18 -6.87
C ASP A 587 -17.86 9.71 -6.55
N PRO A 588 -19.01 9.45 -5.91
CA PRO A 588 -19.44 8.08 -5.58
C PRO A 588 -19.68 7.20 -6.83
N ALA A 589 -19.95 7.79 -7.99
CA ALA A 589 -20.14 7.07 -9.24
C ALA A 589 -18.81 6.65 -9.90
N ALA A 590 -17.67 7.20 -9.49
CA ALA A 590 -16.34 6.88 -10.03
C ALA A 590 -15.71 5.60 -9.44
N LYS A 591 -16.37 4.97 -8.46
CA LYS A 591 -15.91 3.74 -7.79
C LYS A 591 -15.69 2.57 -8.75
N THR A 592 -14.74 1.71 -8.42
CA THR A 592 -14.35 0.56 -9.25
C THR A 592 -14.68 -0.78 -8.58
N ASP A 593 -15.45 -1.64 -9.26
CA ASP A 593 -15.79 -2.98 -8.80
C ASP A 593 -14.50 -3.82 -8.59
N THR A 594 -14.30 -4.34 -7.37
CA THR A 594 -13.13 -5.15 -7.03
C THR A 594 -13.23 -6.58 -7.57
N GLY A 595 -14.42 -7.01 -8.00
CA GLY A 595 -14.75 -8.42 -8.24
C GLY A 595 -14.95 -9.23 -6.96
N ILE A 596 -14.76 -8.64 -5.77
CA ILE A 596 -15.07 -9.29 -4.49
C ILE A 596 -16.55 -9.08 -4.18
N SER A 597 -17.21 -10.15 -3.75
CA SER A 597 -18.62 -10.13 -3.37
C SER A 597 -18.86 -10.85 -2.04
N VAL A 598 -19.84 -10.36 -1.29
CA VAL A 598 -20.24 -10.83 0.04
C VAL A 598 -21.75 -11.06 0.06
N TYR A 599 -22.19 -12.19 0.61
CA TYR A 599 -23.62 -12.46 0.84
C TYR A 599 -23.84 -13.46 1.97
N SER A 600 -25.04 -13.48 2.53
CA SER A 600 -25.52 -14.55 3.42
C SER A 600 -26.74 -15.24 2.80
N THR A 601 -26.98 -16.48 3.22
CA THR A 601 -28.23 -17.22 2.97
C THR A 601 -28.82 -17.77 4.26
N ASP A 602 -28.36 -17.28 5.41
CA ASP A 602 -28.98 -17.56 6.70
C ASP A 602 -30.10 -16.53 6.92
N GLU A 603 -31.22 -16.91 7.53
CA GLU A 603 -32.40 -16.05 7.70
C GLU A 603 -32.21 -14.93 8.75
N GLY A 604 -31.15 -15.01 9.57
CA GLY A 604 -30.93 -14.18 10.75
C GLY A 604 -30.70 -15.02 12.02
N SER A 605 -29.71 -14.66 12.82
CA SER A 605 -29.23 -15.40 14.00
C SER A 605 -28.10 -14.64 14.69
N THR A 606 -27.88 -14.85 16.00
CA THR A 606 -26.69 -14.29 16.69
C THR A 606 -25.37 -14.80 16.10
N SER A 607 -25.38 -16.02 15.53
CA SER A 607 -24.28 -16.58 14.72
C SER A 607 -24.75 -16.80 13.28
N MET A 608 -24.15 -16.08 12.32
CA MET A 608 -24.53 -16.13 10.91
C MET A 608 -23.34 -16.43 10.01
N LYS A 609 -23.59 -17.28 9.00
CA LYS A 609 -22.64 -17.53 7.92
C LYS A 609 -22.76 -16.49 6.83
N PHE A 610 -21.63 -16.18 6.23
CA PHE A 610 -21.57 -15.45 4.97
C PHE A 610 -20.54 -16.08 4.04
N VAL A 611 -20.74 -15.90 2.74
CA VAL A 611 -19.81 -16.31 1.70
C VAL A 611 -19.10 -15.07 1.19
N VAL A 612 -17.77 -15.12 1.19
CA VAL A 612 -16.93 -14.17 0.46
C VAL A 612 -16.41 -14.87 -0.79
N SER A 613 -16.58 -14.22 -1.94
CA SER A 613 -16.01 -14.67 -3.21
C SER A 613 -15.12 -13.57 -3.78
N PHE A 614 -13.81 -13.81 -3.80
CA PHE A 614 -12.82 -12.97 -4.47
C PHE A 614 -12.80 -13.30 -5.97
N PRO A 615 -12.32 -12.37 -6.83
CA PRO A 615 -12.03 -12.70 -8.22
C PRO A 615 -10.88 -13.72 -8.29
N MET A 616 -10.88 -14.53 -9.35
CA MET A 616 -9.72 -15.35 -9.69
C MET A 616 -8.47 -14.48 -9.80
N SER A 617 -7.33 -14.95 -9.28
CA SER A 617 -6.07 -14.22 -9.30
C SER A 617 -4.86 -15.15 -9.52
N ILE A 618 -3.77 -14.62 -10.09
CA ILE A 618 -2.48 -15.33 -10.15
C ILE A 618 -1.67 -14.93 -8.93
N THR A 619 -1.46 -15.88 -8.01
CA THR A 619 -0.72 -15.66 -6.75
C THR A 619 0.79 -15.87 -6.91
N LYS A 620 1.22 -16.48 -8.01
CA LYS A 620 2.64 -16.70 -8.33
C LYS A 620 2.87 -16.63 -9.83
N GLN A 621 3.68 -15.66 -10.24
CA GLN A 621 4.10 -15.51 -11.63
C GLN A 621 5.23 -16.48 -11.99
N PRO A 622 5.34 -16.91 -13.27
CA PRO A 622 6.50 -17.65 -13.73
C PRO A 622 7.75 -16.77 -13.72
N VAL A 623 8.88 -17.32 -13.27
CA VAL A 623 10.13 -16.56 -13.10
C VAL A 623 11.13 -16.93 -14.20
N GLY A 624 11.71 -15.90 -14.84
CA GLY A 624 12.74 -16.05 -15.86
C GLY A 624 14.07 -16.57 -15.31
N ALA A 625 14.90 -17.16 -16.19
CA ALA A 625 16.19 -17.74 -15.82
C ALA A 625 17.16 -17.79 -17.00
N GLU A 626 18.46 -17.94 -16.71
CA GLU A 626 19.50 -18.13 -17.71
C GLU A 626 20.14 -19.51 -17.59
N TYR A 627 20.35 -20.16 -18.74
CA TYR A 627 20.88 -21.53 -18.89
C TYR A 627 21.92 -21.57 -20.00
N LYS A 628 22.72 -22.64 -20.07
CA LYS A 628 23.53 -22.97 -21.25
C LYS A 628 22.89 -24.07 -22.08
N VAL A 629 23.28 -24.17 -23.35
CA VAL A 629 22.76 -25.21 -24.25
C VAL A 629 23.03 -26.60 -23.68
N GLY A 630 21.94 -27.35 -23.46
CA GLY A 630 21.92 -28.68 -22.85
C GLY A 630 21.76 -28.73 -21.33
N ASP A 631 21.68 -27.59 -20.62
CA ASP A 631 21.41 -27.59 -19.18
C ASP A 631 19.96 -28.03 -18.88
N ALA A 632 19.76 -28.71 -17.74
CA ALA A 632 18.43 -29.10 -17.28
C ALA A 632 17.70 -27.88 -16.68
N ALA A 633 16.69 -27.36 -17.40
CA ALA A 633 15.93 -26.19 -16.96
C ALA A 633 15.02 -26.49 -15.76
N THR A 634 14.95 -25.55 -14.82
CA THR A 634 13.91 -25.52 -13.79
C THR A 634 12.56 -25.25 -14.45
N PRO A 635 11.48 -25.97 -14.09
CA PRO A 635 10.14 -25.67 -14.60
C PRO A 635 9.69 -24.26 -14.23
N LEU A 636 9.18 -23.52 -15.20
CA LEU A 636 8.28 -22.40 -14.95
C LEU A 636 7.02 -22.94 -14.27
N SER A 637 6.46 -22.19 -13.33
CA SER A 637 5.22 -22.55 -12.64
C SER A 637 4.35 -21.31 -12.45
N VAL A 638 3.04 -21.51 -12.45
CA VAL A 638 2.04 -20.52 -12.05
C VAL A 638 1.21 -21.10 -10.90
N GLU A 639 0.81 -20.25 -9.94
CA GLU A 639 -0.19 -20.61 -8.93
C GLU A 639 -1.35 -19.61 -9.00
N VAL A 640 -2.55 -20.11 -8.75
CA VAL A 640 -3.82 -19.43 -9.02
C VAL A 640 -4.72 -19.60 -7.80
N ALA A 641 -5.38 -18.52 -7.36
CA ALA A 641 -6.37 -18.55 -6.29
C ALA A 641 -7.76 -18.19 -6.81
N ASN A 642 -8.79 -18.56 -6.04
CA ASN A 642 -10.18 -18.16 -6.21
C ASN A 642 -10.79 -18.46 -7.60
N ALA A 643 -10.29 -19.48 -8.29
CA ALA A 643 -10.84 -19.96 -9.56
C ALA A 643 -12.14 -20.76 -9.37
N THR A 644 -13.07 -20.64 -10.30
CA THR A 644 -14.33 -21.40 -10.30
C THR A 644 -14.09 -22.83 -10.82
N GLY A 645 -14.21 -23.83 -9.95
CA GLY A 645 -14.08 -25.24 -10.35
C GLY A 645 -12.66 -25.65 -10.76
N SER A 646 -12.53 -26.51 -11.77
CA SER A 646 -11.22 -26.87 -12.33
C SER A 646 -10.63 -25.76 -13.20
N VAL A 647 -9.30 -25.81 -13.38
CA VAL A 647 -8.51 -24.78 -14.07
C VAL A 647 -7.76 -25.39 -15.25
N THR A 648 -7.77 -24.68 -16.37
CA THR A 648 -7.03 -25.02 -17.58
C THR A 648 -5.90 -24.02 -17.83
N PHE A 649 -4.79 -24.51 -18.37
CA PHE A 649 -3.55 -23.75 -18.55
C PHE A 649 -3.09 -23.80 -20.02
N LYS A 650 -3.06 -22.64 -20.67
CA LYS A 650 -2.60 -22.45 -22.05
C LYS A 650 -1.28 -21.68 -22.05
N TRP A 651 -0.17 -22.42 -22.06
CA TRP A 651 1.15 -21.83 -22.19
C TRP A 651 1.39 -21.28 -23.61
N GLU A 652 2.06 -20.14 -23.68
CA GLU A 652 2.47 -19.47 -24.91
C GLU A 652 3.93 -19.04 -24.80
N LYS A 653 4.62 -18.98 -25.95
CA LYS A 653 6.00 -18.49 -26.06
C LYS A 653 6.17 -17.46 -27.19
N SER A 654 7.13 -16.57 -27.02
CA SER A 654 7.44 -15.48 -27.96
C SER A 654 8.95 -15.20 -28.00
N THR A 655 9.47 -14.77 -29.15
CA THR A 655 10.86 -14.31 -29.33
C THR A 655 10.98 -12.80 -29.54
N ASP A 656 9.86 -12.10 -29.78
CA ASP A 656 9.77 -10.65 -30.03
C ASP A 656 8.95 -9.90 -28.95
N GLY A 657 8.34 -10.62 -28.00
CA GLY A 657 7.43 -10.11 -26.97
C GLY A 657 6.01 -9.79 -27.47
N LYS A 658 5.74 -9.93 -28.79
CA LYS A 658 4.54 -9.42 -29.46
C LYS A 658 3.75 -10.53 -30.13
N THR A 659 4.45 -11.44 -30.80
CA THR A 659 3.91 -12.60 -31.50
C THR A 659 3.99 -13.80 -30.58
N TRP A 660 2.85 -14.32 -30.15
CA TRP A 660 2.76 -15.41 -29.17
C TRP A 660 2.23 -16.69 -29.82
N ALA A 661 2.98 -17.78 -29.66
CA ALA A 661 2.66 -19.11 -30.21
C ALA A 661 2.49 -20.13 -29.08
N GLY A 662 1.55 -21.07 -29.22
CA GLY A 662 1.26 -22.07 -28.20
C GLY A 662 2.47 -22.95 -27.85
N ALA A 663 2.78 -23.05 -26.56
CA ALA A 663 3.80 -23.93 -26.02
C ALA A 663 3.14 -25.14 -25.32
N ARG A 664 3.85 -26.27 -25.24
CA ARG A 664 3.36 -27.50 -24.60
C ARG A 664 4.32 -27.93 -23.48
N PRO A 665 3.84 -28.31 -22.29
CA PRO A 665 4.65 -29.00 -21.29
C PRO A 665 5.26 -30.28 -21.87
N ALA A 666 6.46 -30.63 -21.40
CA ALA A 666 7.25 -31.73 -21.97
C ALA A 666 6.74 -33.13 -21.58
N ALA A 667 6.01 -33.25 -20.46
CA ALA A 667 5.36 -34.48 -20.03
C ALA A 667 3.95 -34.61 -20.63
N LYS A 668 3.44 -35.84 -20.72
CA LYS A 668 2.01 -36.07 -20.97
C LYS A 668 1.23 -35.66 -19.73
N ALA A 669 0.77 -34.41 -19.68
CA ALA A 669 -0.25 -33.98 -18.73
C ALA A 669 -1.44 -34.95 -18.78
N ARG A 670 -1.74 -35.58 -17.67
CA ARG A 670 -2.89 -36.49 -17.49
C ARG A 670 -3.95 -35.87 -16.59
N ASP A 671 -3.53 -35.08 -15.62
CA ASP A 671 -4.37 -34.44 -14.63
C ASP A 671 -4.18 -32.91 -14.67
N ALA A 672 -5.16 -32.13 -14.21
CA ALA A 672 -5.15 -30.67 -14.34
C ALA A 672 -3.93 -29.98 -13.69
N ALA A 673 -3.39 -30.58 -12.62
CA ALA A 673 -2.20 -30.09 -11.92
C ALA A 673 -0.93 -30.07 -12.79
N ASP A 674 -0.81 -30.97 -13.79
CA ASP A 674 0.34 -31.01 -14.70
C ASP A 674 0.44 -29.74 -15.57
N GLY A 675 -0.70 -29.09 -15.85
CA GLY A 675 -0.78 -27.92 -16.73
C GLY A 675 -0.19 -26.64 -16.12
N ALA A 676 -0.10 -26.56 -14.79
CA ALA A 676 0.41 -25.39 -14.07
C ALA A 676 1.93 -25.16 -14.23
N THR A 677 2.64 -26.06 -14.93
CA THR A 677 4.09 -25.96 -15.15
C THR A 677 4.50 -26.14 -16.60
N LEU A 678 5.64 -25.55 -16.97
CA LEU A 678 6.29 -25.76 -18.26
C LEU A 678 7.81 -25.80 -18.09
N VAL A 679 8.46 -26.81 -18.65
CA VAL A 679 9.94 -26.87 -18.74
C VAL A 679 10.38 -26.10 -19.99
N PRO A 680 11.22 -25.05 -19.86
CA PRO A 680 11.79 -24.34 -21.00
C PRO A 680 12.64 -25.25 -21.90
N ASP A 681 12.80 -24.85 -23.16
CA ASP A 681 13.65 -25.56 -24.13
C ASP A 681 15.07 -24.97 -24.09
N THR A 682 16.05 -25.77 -23.68
CA THR A 682 17.48 -25.44 -23.60
C THR A 682 18.32 -26.12 -24.69
N SER A 683 17.69 -26.71 -25.71
CA SER A 683 18.39 -27.50 -26.74
C SER A 683 19.21 -26.66 -27.74
N HIS A 684 18.91 -25.36 -27.87
CA HIS A 684 19.57 -24.43 -28.79
C HIS A 684 19.72 -23.06 -28.11
N ALA A 685 20.70 -22.25 -28.52
CA ALA A 685 20.89 -20.90 -27.99
C ALA A 685 19.77 -19.95 -28.45
N GLY A 686 19.30 -19.08 -27.56
CA GLY A 686 18.17 -18.20 -27.86
C GLY A 686 17.59 -17.48 -26.64
N THR A 687 16.80 -16.44 -26.89
CA THR A 687 15.97 -15.78 -25.87
C THR A 687 14.51 -16.06 -26.18
N THR A 688 13.79 -16.68 -25.25
CA THR A 688 12.35 -16.97 -25.39
C THR A 688 11.61 -16.48 -24.15
N GLN A 689 10.59 -15.64 -24.37
CA GLN A 689 9.63 -15.26 -23.35
C GLN A 689 8.51 -16.29 -23.28
N TYR A 690 8.05 -16.61 -22.08
CA TYR A 690 6.97 -17.56 -21.81
C TYR A 690 5.91 -16.92 -20.91
N ARG A 691 4.64 -17.18 -21.21
CA ARG A 691 3.51 -16.80 -20.36
C ARG A 691 2.46 -17.92 -20.36
N VAL A 692 1.49 -17.85 -19.47
CA VAL A 692 0.35 -18.77 -19.43
C VAL A 692 -0.97 -18.00 -19.31
N THR A 693 -1.90 -18.28 -20.21
CA THR A 693 -3.31 -17.92 -20.02
C THR A 693 -3.98 -19.01 -19.19
N VAL A 694 -4.61 -18.60 -18.10
CA VAL A 694 -5.35 -19.42 -17.14
C VAL A 694 -6.84 -19.26 -17.43
N THR A 695 -7.62 -20.33 -17.40
CA THR A 695 -9.08 -20.28 -17.57
C THR A 695 -9.80 -21.27 -16.66
N ASP A 696 -10.80 -20.79 -15.91
CA ASP A 696 -11.61 -21.59 -14.97
C ASP A 696 -12.89 -22.16 -15.63
N GLU A 697 -13.68 -22.95 -14.89
CA GLU A 697 -14.96 -23.51 -15.39
C GLU A 697 -16.05 -22.43 -15.60
N GLY A 698 -15.92 -21.27 -14.93
CA GLY A 698 -16.75 -20.09 -15.18
C GLY A 698 -16.43 -19.38 -16.49
N GLY A 699 -15.29 -19.70 -17.13
CA GLY A 699 -14.80 -19.03 -18.33
C GLY A 699 -14.04 -17.74 -18.07
N HIS A 700 -13.73 -17.40 -16.81
CA HIS A 700 -12.88 -16.26 -16.47
C HIS A 700 -11.46 -16.53 -16.96
N THR A 701 -10.77 -15.50 -17.46
CA THR A 701 -9.41 -15.67 -18.00
C THR A 701 -8.43 -14.67 -17.40
N LEU A 702 -7.26 -15.15 -16.99
CA LEU A 702 -6.09 -14.34 -16.65
C LEU A 702 -4.92 -14.71 -17.54
N THR A 703 -3.93 -13.83 -17.66
CA THR A 703 -2.65 -14.17 -18.31
C THR A 703 -1.51 -13.72 -17.41
N SER A 704 -0.51 -14.59 -17.24
CA SER A 704 0.66 -14.33 -16.41
C SER A 704 1.56 -13.25 -17.02
N ASP A 705 2.47 -12.74 -16.19
CA ASP A 705 3.64 -12.01 -16.67
C ASP A 705 4.53 -12.89 -17.56
N ALA A 706 5.38 -12.23 -18.35
CA ALA A 706 6.27 -12.87 -19.32
C ALA A 706 7.63 -13.26 -18.70
N ALA A 707 7.79 -14.53 -18.35
CA ALA A 707 9.06 -15.09 -17.91
C ALA A 707 10.07 -15.15 -19.08
N THR A 708 11.13 -14.36 -19.02
CA THR A 708 12.20 -14.40 -20.02
C THR A 708 13.20 -15.51 -19.70
N VAL A 709 13.39 -16.45 -20.62
CA VAL A 709 14.44 -17.48 -20.55
C VAL A 709 15.51 -17.17 -21.58
N LYS A 710 16.76 -17.06 -21.14
CA LYS A 710 17.95 -16.90 -21.99
C LYS A 710 18.74 -18.22 -21.99
N VAL A 711 19.11 -18.71 -23.16
CA VAL A 711 19.92 -19.91 -23.33
C VAL A 711 21.18 -19.52 -24.11
N THR A 712 22.35 -19.66 -23.49
CA THR A 712 23.63 -19.26 -24.07
C THR A 712 24.48 -20.43 -24.54
N SER A 713 25.36 -20.17 -25.51
CA SER A 713 26.30 -21.16 -26.02
C SER A 713 27.66 -20.55 -26.35
N SER A 714 28.64 -21.43 -26.58
CA SER A 714 30.01 -21.10 -26.94
C SER A 714 30.26 -21.39 -28.42
N LEU A 715 31.07 -20.57 -29.06
CA LEU A 715 31.44 -20.72 -30.47
C LEU A 715 32.48 -21.84 -30.71
N GLU A 716 32.43 -22.47 -31.88
CA GLU A 716 33.52 -23.24 -32.49
C GLU A 716 33.87 -22.61 -33.85
N VAL A 717 35.16 -22.36 -34.12
CA VAL A 717 35.62 -21.91 -35.46
C VAL A 717 36.26 -23.08 -36.18
N VAL A 718 35.65 -23.53 -37.28
CA VAL A 718 36.23 -24.56 -38.15
C VAL A 718 37.45 -23.96 -38.86
N ALA A 719 38.62 -24.52 -38.59
CA ALA A 719 39.88 -24.01 -39.11
C ALA A 719 39.90 -24.03 -40.66
N PRO A 720 40.23 -22.90 -41.32
CA PRO A 720 40.37 -22.86 -42.76
C PRO A 720 41.65 -23.58 -43.20
N LYS A 721 41.76 -23.91 -44.48
CA LYS A 721 42.94 -24.60 -45.01
C LYS A 721 44.13 -23.66 -45.13
N ASP A 722 45.31 -24.19 -44.83
CA ASP A 722 46.57 -23.55 -45.23
C ASP A 722 46.60 -23.27 -46.73
N VAL A 723 47.20 -22.14 -47.08
CA VAL A 723 47.33 -21.63 -48.45
C VAL A 723 48.79 -21.34 -48.76
N THR A 724 49.17 -21.29 -50.03
CA THR A 724 50.54 -20.95 -50.45
C THR A 724 50.60 -19.48 -50.85
N TYR A 725 51.66 -18.78 -50.44
CA TYR A 725 51.94 -17.39 -50.80
C TYR A 725 51.79 -17.13 -52.31
N ASP A 726 50.94 -16.17 -52.68
CA ASP A 726 50.67 -15.75 -54.07
C ASP A 726 50.88 -14.25 -54.31
N GLY A 727 51.39 -13.52 -53.31
CA GLY A 727 51.64 -12.08 -53.36
C GLY A 727 50.40 -11.18 -53.17
N LYS A 728 49.31 -11.69 -52.57
CA LYS A 728 48.06 -10.95 -52.31
C LYS A 728 47.52 -11.21 -50.89
N GLU A 729 46.49 -10.46 -50.48
CA GLU A 729 45.78 -10.72 -49.23
C GLU A 729 45.00 -12.05 -49.31
N GLN A 730 45.37 -13.03 -48.48
CA GLN A 730 44.85 -14.39 -48.49
C GLN A 730 43.80 -14.65 -47.40
N ARG A 731 42.87 -13.71 -47.19
CA ARG A 731 41.79 -13.82 -46.18
C ARG A 731 40.90 -15.04 -46.45
N GLN A 732 41.12 -16.13 -45.71
CA GLN A 732 40.35 -17.36 -45.89
C GLN A 732 38.97 -17.25 -45.22
N PRO A 733 37.87 -17.62 -45.91
CA PRO A 733 36.56 -17.73 -45.27
C PRO A 733 36.57 -18.88 -44.25
N VAL A 734 35.90 -18.68 -43.12
CA VAL A 734 35.73 -19.67 -42.05
C VAL A 734 34.26 -20.05 -41.88
N THR A 735 34.00 -21.18 -41.22
CA THR A 735 32.66 -21.54 -40.76
C THR A 735 32.67 -21.54 -39.25
N VAL A 736 31.84 -20.69 -38.64
CA VAL A 736 31.64 -20.65 -37.18
C VAL A 736 30.36 -21.42 -36.85
N LYS A 737 30.38 -22.11 -35.71
CA LYS A 737 29.33 -23.00 -35.24
C LYS A 737 28.99 -22.79 -33.77
N ASP A 738 27.82 -23.25 -33.38
CA ASP A 738 27.52 -23.59 -31.99
C ASP A 738 28.34 -24.84 -31.59
N ALA A 739 29.13 -24.77 -30.52
CA ALA A 739 30.03 -25.85 -30.08
C ALA A 739 29.33 -27.01 -29.32
N LYS A 740 28.00 -26.96 -29.18
CA LYS A 740 27.13 -27.97 -28.54
C LYS A 740 26.24 -28.68 -29.55
N THR A 741 25.55 -27.95 -30.42
CA THR A 741 24.66 -28.50 -31.44
C THR A 741 25.39 -28.80 -32.75
N GLY A 742 26.44 -28.02 -33.07
CA GLY A 742 27.16 -28.09 -34.34
C GLY A 742 26.51 -27.32 -35.49
N ASP A 743 25.44 -26.55 -35.22
CA ASP A 743 24.76 -25.69 -36.19
C ASP A 743 25.68 -24.58 -36.70
N VAL A 744 25.47 -24.15 -37.96
CA VAL A 744 26.26 -23.08 -38.59
C VAL A 744 25.63 -21.73 -38.28
N LEU A 745 26.46 -20.80 -37.80
CA LEU A 745 26.04 -19.49 -37.31
C LEU A 745 26.22 -18.39 -38.37
N ALA A 746 25.49 -17.29 -38.23
CA ALA A 746 25.53 -16.14 -39.15
C ALA A 746 26.42 -14.99 -38.63
N GLU A 747 27.43 -14.62 -39.43
CA GLU A 747 28.25 -13.43 -39.15
C GLU A 747 27.38 -12.16 -39.18
N GLY A 748 27.66 -11.23 -38.27
CA GLY A 748 26.88 -10.01 -38.08
C GLY A 748 25.70 -10.19 -37.13
N THR A 749 25.08 -11.37 -37.08
CA THR A 749 24.00 -11.71 -36.13
C THR A 749 24.58 -12.34 -34.87
N ASP A 750 25.17 -13.53 -35.01
CA ASP A 750 25.57 -14.44 -33.92
C ASP A 750 27.02 -14.22 -33.46
N TYR A 751 27.86 -13.67 -34.33
CA TYR A 751 29.26 -13.34 -34.05
C TYR A 751 29.79 -12.25 -34.99
N THR A 752 31.01 -11.78 -34.74
CA THR A 752 31.83 -10.98 -35.68
C THR A 752 33.22 -11.58 -35.82
N LEU A 753 33.82 -11.53 -37.02
CA LEU A 753 35.20 -11.99 -37.24
C LEU A 753 36.23 -10.86 -37.11
N ALA A 754 37.34 -11.17 -36.45
CA ALA A 754 38.59 -10.43 -36.50
C ALA A 754 39.71 -11.33 -37.03
N TYR A 755 40.64 -10.75 -37.79
CA TYR A 755 41.80 -11.46 -38.35
C TYR A 755 43.08 -10.80 -37.84
N GLY A 756 43.97 -11.58 -37.22
CA GLY A 756 45.24 -11.13 -36.67
C GLY A 756 46.44 -11.84 -37.32
N GLY A 757 47.55 -11.12 -37.46
CA GLY A 757 48.72 -11.54 -38.22
C GLY A 757 48.86 -10.79 -39.54
N ASP A 758 49.85 -11.14 -40.34
CA ASP A 758 50.03 -10.60 -41.70
C ASP A 758 49.20 -11.44 -42.68
N LEU A 759 48.25 -10.80 -43.37
CA LEU A 759 47.34 -11.49 -44.28
C LEU A 759 47.91 -11.69 -45.69
N THR A 760 49.12 -11.23 -45.97
CA THR A 760 49.77 -11.34 -47.28
C THR A 760 51.05 -12.16 -47.21
N ASN A 761 51.94 -11.87 -46.26
CA ASN A 761 53.27 -12.49 -46.16
C ASN A 761 53.19 -13.88 -45.49
N ALA A 762 54.21 -14.73 -45.71
CA ALA A 762 54.17 -16.09 -45.18
C ALA A 762 54.32 -16.13 -43.66
N GLY A 763 53.45 -16.87 -43.00
CA GLY A 763 53.33 -16.92 -41.54
C GLY A 763 51.95 -17.42 -41.08
N GLN A 764 51.71 -17.36 -39.77
CA GLN A 764 50.44 -17.75 -39.17
C GLN A 764 49.46 -16.58 -39.16
N VAL A 765 48.23 -16.84 -39.62
CA VAL A 765 47.07 -15.96 -39.44
C VAL A 765 46.14 -16.60 -38.42
N THR A 766 45.67 -15.81 -37.47
CA THR A 766 44.65 -16.20 -36.48
C THR A 766 43.33 -15.53 -36.84
N VAL A 767 42.25 -16.31 -36.84
CA VAL A 767 40.87 -15.84 -37.02
C VAL A 767 40.14 -15.99 -35.68
N THR A 768 39.65 -14.88 -35.15
CA THR A 768 38.85 -14.83 -33.91
C THR A 768 37.39 -14.57 -34.28
N ALA A 769 36.48 -15.40 -33.79
CA ALA A 769 35.05 -15.14 -33.80
C ALA A 769 34.62 -14.73 -32.38
N THR A 770 34.09 -13.51 -32.24
CA THR A 770 33.56 -12.98 -30.98
C THR A 770 32.04 -13.10 -30.99
N GLY A 771 31.47 -13.76 -29.96
CA GLY A 771 30.04 -14.03 -29.85
C GLY A 771 29.17 -12.78 -29.68
N LYS A 772 27.92 -12.88 -30.12
CA LYS A 772 26.89 -11.85 -29.97
C LYS A 772 25.56 -12.45 -29.49
N GLY A 773 24.80 -11.64 -28.75
CA GLY A 773 23.44 -11.97 -28.32
C GLY A 773 23.40 -13.14 -27.34
N ASN A 774 23.17 -14.34 -27.87
CA ASN A 774 23.12 -15.58 -27.10
C ASN A 774 24.38 -16.46 -27.24
N TYR A 775 25.33 -16.05 -28.09
CA TYR A 775 26.65 -16.67 -28.17
C TYR A 775 27.66 -15.82 -27.41
N GLU A 776 28.45 -16.43 -26.53
CA GLU A 776 29.31 -15.71 -25.58
C GLU A 776 30.77 -16.17 -25.65
N GLY A 777 31.67 -15.22 -25.43
CA GLY A 777 33.12 -15.41 -25.48
C GLY A 777 33.69 -15.39 -26.91
N ASP A 778 34.99 -15.64 -26.98
CA ASP A 778 35.76 -15.73 -28.23
C ASP A 778 36.13 -17.19 -28.53
N ALA A 779 36.08 -17.56 -29.81
CA ALA A 779 36.68 -18.78 -30.32
C ALA A 779 37.69 -18.45 -31.43
N THR A 780 38.82 -19.15 -31.44
CA THR A 780 39.93 -18.88 -32.38
C THR A 780 40.32 -20.10 -33.18
N ALA A 781 40.62 -19.89 -34.47
CA ALA A 781 41.32 -20.83 -35.33
C ALA A 781 42.56 -20.17 -35.96
N SER A 782 43.42 -20.95 -36.60
CA SER A 782 44.55 -20.42 -37.36
C SER A 782 44.80 -21.21 -38.64
N TYR A 783 45.44 -20.57 -39.60
CA TYR A 783 46.00 -21.19 -40.81
C TYR A 783 47.39 -20.61 -41.11
N GLN A 784 48.16 -21.33 -41.92
CA GLN A 784 49.46 -20.87 -42.41
C GLN A 784 49.34 -20.36 -43.85
N ILE A 785 49.83 -19.15 -44.10
CA ILE A 785 50.30 -18.73 -45.42
C ILE A 785 51.69 -19.37 -45.58
N LYS A 786 51.75 -20.48 -46.29
CA LYS A 786 52.97 -21.25 -46.53
C LYS A 786 53.86 -20.56 -47.56
N LYS A 787 55.17 -20.67 -47.36
CA LYS A 787 56.19 -20.20 -48.31
C LYS A 787 55.94 -20.74 -49.72
N ALA A 788 56.09 -19.91 -50.73
CA ALA A 788 56.07 -20.31 -52.13
C ALA A 788 57.37 -21.06 -52.49
N PRO A 789 57.32 -22.16 -53.26
CA PRO A 789 58.52 -22.87 -53.69
C PRO A 789 59.29 -22.05 -54.73
N LEU A 790 60.53 -21.69 -54.42
CA LEU A 790 61.44 -20.97 -55.32
C LEU A 790 62.58 -21.89 -55.74
N THR A 791 62.75 -22.10 -57.05
CA THR A 791 63.87 -22.87 -57.59
C THR A 791 64.95 -21.93 -58.11
N VAL A 792 66.15 -22.04 -57.54
CA VAL A 792 67.38 -21.50 -58.11
C VAL A 792 68.10 -22.64 -58.81
N ARG A 793 68.27 -22.53 -60.14
CA ARG A 793 69.01 -23.52 -60.92
C ARG A 793 70.22 -22.87 -61.58
N THR A 794 71.37 -23.53 -61.54
CA THR A 794 72.57 -23.08 -62.25
C THR A 794 73.01 -24.06 -63.33
N GLU A 795 73.56 -23.54 -64.41
CA GLU A 795 74.03 -24.33 -65.54
C GLU A 795 75.33 -25.07 -65.20
N SER A 796 75.48 -26.29 -65.71
CA SER A 796 76.77 -26.98 -65.77
C SER A 796 77.54 -26.55 -67.01
N ALA A 797 78.86 -26.40 -66.90
CA ALA A 797 79.73 -26.09 -68.02
C ALA A 797 81.06 -26.85 -67.95
N THR A 798 81.72 -27.00 -69.09
CA THR A 798 83.04 -27.64 -69.19
C THR A 798 83.92 -26.90 -70.17
N THR A 799 85.20 -26.73 -69.83
CA THR A 799 86.22 -26.13 -70.73
C THR A 799 87.60 -26.76 -70.49
N THR A 800 88.57 -26.47 -71.35
CA THR A 800 89.98 -26.82 -71.16
C THR A 800 90.76 -25.66 -70.56
N ARG A 801 91.80 -25.95 -69.77
CA ARG A 801 92.56 -24.95 -68.98
C ARG A 801 93.13 -23.83 -69.86
N ASN A 802 92.52 -22.64 -69.79
CA ASN A 802 92.83 -21.48 -70.64
C ASN A 802 93.22 -20.21 -69.84
N GLY A 803 93.39 -20.33 -68.52
CA GLY A 803 93.80 -19.25 -67.62
C GLY A 803 92.68 -18.29 -67.17
N LYS A 804 91.47 -18.38 -67.74
CA LYS A 804 90.28 -17.64 -67.27
C LYS A 804 89.46 -18.48 -66.30
N VAL A 805 88.65 -17.81 -65.47
CA VAL A 805 87.64 -18.48 -64.65
C VAL A 805 86.48 -18.89 -65.55
N LEU A 806 86.14 -20.18 -65.56
CA LEU A 806 84.89 -20.70 -66.09
C LEU A 806 83.75 -20.33 -65.14
N THR A 807 82.70 -19.73 -65.69
CA THR A 807 81.40 -19.50 -65.05
C THR A 807 80.29 -19.95 -66.02
N ALA A 808 79.09 -20.21 -65.51
CA ALA A 808 77.91 -20.52 -66.32
C ALA A 808 76.67 -19.86 -65.71
N LYS A 809 75.59 -19.67 -66.47
CA LYS A 809 74.46 -18.84 -66.01
C LYS A 809 73.66 -19.54 -64.92
N GLY A 810 72.79 -18.79 -64.27
CA GLY A 810 71.74 -19.30 -63.41
C GLY A 810 70.40 -18.66 -63.74
N THR A 811 69.33 -19.33 -63.34
CA THR A 811 67.97 -18.83 -63.40
C THR A 811 67.26 -19.00 -62.05
N ILE A 812 66.40 -18.04 -61.75
CA ILE A 812 65.50 -18.02 -60.60
C ILE A 812 64.08 -18.18 -61.15
N SER A 813 63.30 -19.10 -60.60
CA SER A 813 61.95 -19.43 -61.08
C SER A 813 61.03 -19.83 -59.92
N GLY A 814 59.82 -19.29 -59.89
CA GLY A 814 58.87 -19.46 -58.78
C GLY A 814 58.52 -18.17 -58.03
N LEU A 815 59.09 -17.02 -58.40
CA LEU A 815 58.63 -15.71 -57.90
C LEU A 815 57.16 -15.49 -58.30
N VAL A 816 56.31 -15.16 -57.33
CA VAL A 816 54.85 -15.01 -57.52
C VAL A 816 54.48 -13.56 -57.82
N ASN A 817 53.26 -13.33 -58.33
CA ASN A 817 52.67 -12.01 -58.63
C ASN A 817 53.51 -11.01 -59.46
N GLY A 818 54.57 -11.47 -60.14
CA GLY A 818 55.52 -10.58 -60.84
C GLY A 818 56.57 -9.94 -59.93
N GLU A 819 56.79 -10.48 -58.73
CA GLU A 819 57.84 -10.04 -57.82
C GLU A 819 59.26 -10.24 -58.38
N SER A 820 60.22 -9.48 -57.85
CA SER A 820 61.62 -9.47 -58.27
C SER A 820 62.59 -9.78 -57.12
N ALA A 821 63.66 -10.51 -57.44
CA ALA A 821 64.85 -10.71 -56.62
C ALA A 821 66.06 -10.96 -57.55
N THR A 822 67.23 -10.42 -57.21
CA THR A 822 68.43 -10.61 -58.03
C THR A 822 69.13 -11.93 -57.71
N LEU A 823 69.35 -12.76 -58.75
CA LEU A 823 70.17 -13.96 -58.62
C LEU A 823 71.65 -13.63 -58.84
N ASN A 824 72.46 -13.76 -57.78
CA ASN A 824 73.92 -13.61 -57.87
C ASN A 824 74.58 -14.99 -58.03
N VAL A 825 75.19 -15.27 -59.18
CA VAL A 825 75.93 -16.52 -59.42
C VAL A 825 77.38 -16.33 -59.00
N THR A 826 77.79 -17.05 -57.97
CA THR A 826 79.12 -16.94 -57.33
C THR A 826 80.07 -18.07 -57.71
N GLY A 827 79.56 -19.12 -58.35
CA GLY A 827 80.31 -20.29 -58.76
C GLY A 827 81.34 -20.01 -59.85
N GLY A 828 82.56 -20.50 -59.64
CA GLY A 828 83.64 -20.43 -60.61
C GLY A 828 84.57 -21.63 -60.53
N GLN A 829 85.24 -21.94 -61.63
CA GLN A 829 86.36 -22.89 -61.68
C GLN A 829 87.47 -22.34 -62.57
N LYS A 830 88.74 -22.41 -62.14
CA LYS A 830 89.87 -21.86 -62.90
C LYS A 830 90.97 -22.89 -63.17
N GLU A 831 91.33 -23.64 -62.13
CA GLU A 831 92.29 -24.73 -62.23
C GLU A 831 91.57 -26.06 -62.52
N VAL A 832 92.35 -27.07 -62.94
CA VAL A 832 91.81 -28.36 -63.39
C VAL A 832 91.09 -29.08 -62.25
N GLY A 833 89.84 -29.50 -62.51
CA GLY A 833 88.95 -30.12 -61.54
C GLY A 833 87.49 -29.69 -61.69
N THR A 834 86.64 -30.12 -60.76
CA THR A 834 85.20 -29.85 -60.77
C THR A 834 84.76 -29.12 -59.50
N SER A 835 83.96 -28.07 -59.64
CA SER A 835 83.26 -27.38 -58.55
C SER A 835 81.76 -27.27 -58.82
N GLN A 836 80.95 -26.94 -57.81
CA GLN A 836 79.56 -26.54 -58.02
C GLN A 836 79.48 -25.11 -58.53
N ASN A 837 78.51 -24.84 -59.42
CA ASN A 837 78.15 -23.50 -59.84
C ASN A 837 77.23 -22.89 -58.77
N THR A 838 77.82 -22.41 -57.67
CA THR A 838 77.06 -21.84 -56.54
C THR A 838 76.36 -20.52 -56.92
N ALA A 839 75.23 -20.24 -56.28
CA ALA A 839 74.53 -18.97 -56.42
C ALA A 839 73.78 -18.64 -55.12
N THR A 840 73.46 -17.35 -54.94
CA THR A 840 72.66 -16.84 -53.82
C THR A 840 71.58 -15.90 -54.34
N VAL A 841 70.36 -16.03 -53.83
CA VAL A 841 69.33 -15.01 -54.03
C VAL A 841 69.68 -13.78 -53.20
N VAL A 842 69.60 -12.60 -53.82
CA VAL A 842 69.64 -11.30 -53.15
C VAL A 842 68.22 -10.74 -53.17
N TRP A 843 67.68 -10.47 -51.99
CA TRP A 843 66.31 -9.99 -51.80
C TRP A 843 66.25 -8.45 -51.83
N ASP A 844 66.72 -7.89 -52.94
CA ASP A 844 66.83 -6.45 -53.21
C ASP A 844 65.67 -5.87 -54.05
N GLY A 845 64.84 -6.74 -54.62
CA GLY A 845 63.61 -6.39 -55.33
C GLY A 845 62.37 -6.36 -54.43
N THR A 846 61.21 -6.70 -55.00
CA THR A 846 59.93 -6.72 -54.28
C THR A 846 59.65 -8.02 -53.51
N ALA A 847 60.38 -9.10 -53.81
CA ALA A 847 60.24 -10.40 -53.13
C ALA A 847 60.92 -10.40 -51.75
N LYS A 848 60.27 -11.00 -50.74
CA LYS A 848 60.83 -11.16 -49.38
C LYS A 848 61.23 -12.61 -49.11
N GLU A 849 62.42 -12.82 -48.53
CA GLU A 849 62.93 -14.15 -48.13
C GLU A 849 61.99 -14.93 -47.20
N SER A 850 61.26 -14.21 -46.32
CA SER A 850 60.23 -14.79 -45.45
C SER A 850 59.20 -15.61 -46.23
N ASN A 851 58.90 -15.20 -47.47
CA ASN A 851 57.76 -15.68 -48.25
C ASN A 851 58.09 -16.86 -49.18
N TYR A 852 59.36 -17.26 -49.29
CA TYR A 852 59.80 -18.31 -50.22
C TYR A 852 60.58 -19.43 -49.52
N ASP A 853 60.45 -20.65 -50.04
CA ASP A 853 61.24 -21.82 -49.65
C ASP A 853 62.16 -22.19 -50.82
N VAL A 854 63.48 -22.04 -50.62
CA VAL A 854 64.43 -21.92 -51.74
C VAL A 854 65.17 -23.24 -51.97
N THR A 855 64.78 -23.93 -53.04
CA THR A 855 65.47 -25.13 -53.52
C THR A 855 66.60 -24.74 -54.48
N TYR A 856 67.83 -25.18 -54.18
CA TYR A 856 69.00 -24.96 -55.03
C TYR A 856 69.36 -26.22 -55.82
N ASP A 857 69.29 -26.12 -57.14
CA ASP A 857 69.62 -27.17 -58.12
C ASP A 857 70.90 -26.77 -58.86
N MET A 858 72.05 -27.07 -58.25
CA MET A 858 73.34 -26.52 -58.68
C MET A 858 74.02 -27.37 -59.76
N GLY A 859 74.28 -26.75 -60.91
CA GLY A 859 75.14 -27.30 -61.95
C GLY A 859 76.60 -27.41 -61.53
N THR A 860 77.44 -28.01 -62.37
CA THR A 860 78.87 -28.24 -62.11
C THR A 860 79.77 -27.59 -63.16
N LEU A 861 80.86 -26.97 -62.70
CA LEU A 861 81.87 -26.31 -63.52
C LEU A 861 83.12 -27.19 -63.55
N THR A 862 83.49 -27.69 -64.73
CA THR A 862 84.64 -28.59 -64.90
C THR A 862 85.69 -27.98 -65.82
N VAL A 863 86.90 -27.78 -65.32
CA VAL A 863 88.07 -27.42 -66.15
C VAL A 863 88.93 -28.67 -66.33
N ARG A 864 89.23 -29.03 -67.58
CA ARG A 864 90.04 -30.22 -67.92
C ARG A 864 91.47 -29.84 -68.32
N SER A 865 92.38 -30.80 -68.19
CA SER A 865 93.74 -30.69 -68.76
C SER A 865 93.68 -30.66 -70.28
N ALA A 866 94.74 -30.15 -70.93
CA ALA A 866 94.83 -30.11 -72.39
C ALA A 866 95.10 -31.50 -73.01
N ASP A 867 95.72 -32.41 -72.24
CA ASP A 867 96.19 -33.73 -72.71
C ASP A 867 95.21 -34.88 -72.42
N GLU A 868 93.97 -34.59 -72.04
CA GLU A 868 92.93 -35.60 -71.78
C GLU A 868 91.89 -35.64 -72.91
N PRO A 869 91.68 -36.78 -73.61
CA PRO A 869 90.75 -36.85 -74.73
C PRO A 869 89.30 -36.70 -74.28
N ALA A 870 88.48 -36.03 -75.10
CA ALA A 870 87.05 -35.93 -74.86
C ALA A 870 86.37 -37.31 -74.91
N PRO A 871 85.41 -37.61 -74.00
CA PRO A 871 84.64 -38.84 -74.09
C PRO A 871 83.85 -38.90 -75.40
N SER A 872 83.91 -40.06 -76.06
CA SER A 872 83.36 -40.25 -77.41
C SER A 872 81.86 -39.97 -77.48
N ALA A 873 81.48 -39.00 -78.32
CA ALA A 873 80.10 -38.76 -78.72
C ALA A 873 79.82 -39.49 -80.05
N SER A 874 79.34 -40.74 -79.98
CA SER A 874 78.88 -41.45 -81.17
C SER A 874 77.50 -40.94 -81.64
N GLY A 875 77.37 -40.69 -82.94
CA GLY A 875 76.08 -40.38 -83.57
C GLY A 875 75.10 -41.55 -83.46
N LYS A 876 73.84 -41.32 -83.07
CA LYS A 876 72.72 -40.80 -83.89
C LYS A 876 72.10 -41.81 -84.88
N THR A 877 70.98 -42.41 -84.43
CA THR A 877 69.65 -42.46 -85.10
C THR A 877 69.52 -42.98 -86.55
N PRO A 878 68.50 -43.82 -86.83
CA PRO A 878 67.23 -43.21 -87.25
C PRO A 878 65.92 -43.84 -86.70
N SER A 879 64.88 -42.99 -86.71
CA SER A 879 63.43 -43.27 -86.84
C SER A 879 62.71 -44.29 -85.94
N ALA A 880 61.69 -43.78 -85.22
CA ALA A 880 60.60 -44.52 -84.58
C ALA A 880 59.58 -45.12 -85.60
N PRO A 881 58.50 -45.76 -85.11
CA PRO A 881 57.24 -45.00 -85.07
C PRO A 881 56.53 -44.99 -83.69
N ALA A 882 55.42 -44.24 -83.61
CA ALA A 882 54.56 -44.09 -82.44
C ALA A 882 53.78 -45.38 -82.08
N GLY A 883 53.19 -45.55 -80.89
CA GLY A 883 53.08 -44.68 -79.70
C GLY A 883 51.66 -44.73 -79.09
N ARG A 884 51.41 -43.97 -77.99
CA ARG A 884 50.08 -43.74 -77.33
C ARG A 884 49.43 -44.98 -76.68
N ALA A 885 48.79 -44.96 -75.50
CA ALA A 885 48.82 -44.11 -74.30
C ALA A 885 48.07 -44.85 -73.15
N THR A 886 47.85 -44.19 -71.99
CA THR A 886 46.83 -44.48 -70.96
C THR A 886 46.82 -45.84 -70.21
N SER A 887 47.05 -45.74 -68.89
CA SER A 887 46.23 -46.32 -67.78
C SER A 887 45.03 -47.23 -68.12
N VAL A 888 44.70 -48.30 -67.36
CA VAL A 888 44.12 -48.25 -65.99
C VAL A 888 44.14 -49.64 -65.28
N VAL A 889 44.46 -49.64 -63.98
CA VAL A 889 44.04 -50.55 -62.85
C VAL A 889 43.65 -52.03 -63.09
N SER A 890 44.26 -52.97 -62.32
CA SER A 890 43.52 -54.00 -61.52
C SER A 890 44.39 -54.85 -60.56
N ARG A 891 43.74 -55.41 -59.51
CA ARG A 891 44.25 -56.34 -58.47
C ARG A 891 44.49 -57.77 -59.08
N ALA A 892 45.09 -58.79 -58.42
CA ALA A 892 45.10 -59.14 -56.98
C ALA A 892 46.18 -60.21 -56.60
N ALA A 893 46.39 -60.39 -55.27
CA ALA A 893 46.37 -61.64 -54.46
C ALA A 893 47.03 -62.96 -54.95
N SER A 894 47.49 -63.93 -54.14
CA SER A 894 47.76 -64.12 -52.67
C SER A 894 48.24 -65.58 -52.47
N ALA A 895 48.74 -66.08 -51.33
CA ALA A 895 49.51 -65.58 -50.16
C ALA A 895 49.88 -66.79 -49.26
N VAL A 896 50.90 -66.72 -48.40
CA VAL A 896 51.32 -67.84 -47.48
C VAL A 896 51.51 -67.34 -46.03
N ARG A 897 51.20 -68.20 -45.04
CA ARG A 897 51.28 -67.99 -43.56
C ARG A 897 52.69 -68.36 -43.01
N SER A 898 53.11 -68.28 -41.73
CA SER A 898 52.52 -68.18 -40.36
C SER A 898 53.66 -67.68 -39.39
N VAL A 899 53.61 -67.44 -38.06
CA VAL A 899 52.64 -67.21 -36.95
C VAL A 899 53.50 -66.68 -35.75
N LEU A 900 53.18 -65.59 -35.04
CA LEU A 900 52.43 -65.47 -33.76
C LEU A 900 52.96 -66.30 -32.55
N PRO A 901 52.98 -65.74 -31.31
CA PRO A 901 51.77 -65.40 -30.53
C PRO A 901 51.77 -64.00 -29.82
N LYS A 902 50.74 -63.75 -28.98
CA LYS A 902 50.49 -62.55 -28.12
C LYS A 902 51.05 -62.79 -26.68
N THR A 903 51.00 -61.93 -25.64
CA THR A 903 50.03 -60.91 -25.12
C THR A 903 50.68 -59.96 -24.07
N GLY A 904 50.10 -58.78 -23.76
CA GLY A 904 50.20 -58.15 -22.41
C GLY A 904 50.47 -56.63 -22.29
N ASP A 905 49.49 -55.91 -21.72
CA ASP A 905 49.50 -54.80 -20.73
C ASP A 905 50.44 -53.54 -20.77
N ALA A 906 49.76 -52.37 -20.84
CA ALA A 906 49.77 -51.22 -19.89
C ALA A 906 50.95 -50.18 -19.72
N ASN A 907 50.50 -48.91 -19.59
CA ASN A 907 50.98 -47.77 -18.77
C ASN A 907 52.31 -47.01 -18.99
N SER A 908 52.16 -45.83 -19.61
CA SER A 908 52.48 -44.46 -19.13
C SER A 908 53.61 -44.15 -18.11
N ALA A 909 54.51 -43.24 -18.52
CA ALA A 909 55.37 -42.31 -17.75
C ALA A 909 55.79 -41.16 -18.73
N ALA A 910 56.21 -39.92 -18.39
CA ALA A 910 56.35 -39.07 -17.19
C ALA A 910 56.13 -37.58 -17.67
N MET A 911 55.85 -36.51 -16.90
CA MET A 911 56.58 -35.85 -15.79
C MET A 911 58.07 -35.51 -16.09
N PRO A 912 58.67 -34.38 -15.61
CA PRO A 912 58.15 -33.25 -14.79
C PRO A 912 58.64 -31.81 -15.18
N ALA A 913 58.29 -30.80 -14.36
CA ALA A 913 59.10 -29.59 -14.01
C ALA A 913 59.35 -28.46 -15.07
N ALA A 914 59.63 -27.18 -14.71
CA ALA A 914 59.44 -26.37 -13.47
C ALA A 914 59.76 -24.84 -13.66
N LEU A 915 59.25 -24.00 -12.73
CA LEU A 915 59.58 -22.56 -12.44
C LEU A 915 59.33 -21.49 -13.53
N GLY A 916 59.02 -20.22 -13.21
CA GLY A 916 58.71 -19.59 -11.90
C GLY A 916 58.70 -18.04 -11.91
N THR A 917 58.31 -17.41 -10.77
CA THR A 917 58.31 -15.94 -10.44
C THR A 917 57.30 -15.03 -11.17
N LEU A 918 56.81 -13.88 -10.66
CA LEU A 918 57.03 -13.15 -9.37
C LEU A 918 55.83 -12.21 -9.04
N GLY A 919 55.53 -11.98 -7.75
CA GLY A 919 54.78 -10.79 -7.25
C GLY A 919 53.26 -10.93 -7.02
N ALA A 920 52.65 -10.17 -6.08
CA ALA A 920 52.64 -10.39 -4.62
C ALA A 920 51.95 -9.22 -3.86
N LEU A 921 50.67 -9.36 -3.48
CA LEU A 921 49.92 -8.72 -2.35
C LEU A 921 48.48 -9.30 -2.43
N ALA A 922 47.86 -9.97 -1.43
CA ALA A 922 47.55 -9.63 -0.03
C ALA A 922 46.53 -8.47 0.08
N VAL A 923 45.41 -8.54 0.82
CA VAL A 923 44.98 -9.32 2.02
C VAL A 923 43.47 -9.68 1.86
N ALA A 924 42.99 -10.95 1.98
CA ALA A 924 42.36 -11.63 3.14
C ALA A 924 41.31 -10.78 3.94
N LEU A 925 40.20 -11.26 4.51
CA LEU A 925 39.68 -12.58 4.96
C LEU A 925 38.34 -12.94 4.23
N GLY A 926 37.73 -14.12 4.35
CA GLY A 926 38.11 -15.37 5.03
C GLY A 926 36.90 -16.28 5.30
N LEU A 927 36.69 -17.32 4.47
CA LEU A 927 35.53 -18.22 4.57
C LEU A 927 35.86 -19.50 5.37
N ALA A 928 35.20 -19.72 6.51
CA ALA A 928 35.36 -20.93 7.33
C ALA A 928 34.15 -21.88 7.17
N ARG A 929 34.34 -23.01 6.48
CA ARG A 929 33.32 -24.06 6.31
C ARG A 929 33.77 -25.34 7.00
N ARG A 930 33.03 -25.87 7.99
CA ARG A 930 33.20 -27.24 8.51
C ARG A 930 31.90 -27.79 9.13
N HIS A 931 31.62 -29.06 8.83
CA HIS A 931 30.55 -29.86 9.43
C HIS A 931 30.83 -30.23 10.90
N ARG A 932 29.76 -30.43 11.69
CA ARG A 932 29.39 -31.69 12.38
C ARG A 932 27.95 -31.53 12.93
N GLU A 933 26.99 -32.37 12.54
CA GLU A 933 26.59 -33.67 13.10
C GLU A 933 25.55 -33.63 14.25
N ARG A 934 24.31 -34.03 13.88
CA ARG A 934 23.45 -35.02 14.57
C ARG A 934 22.86 -34.76 15.98
N ARG A 935 21.54 -35.02 16.03
CA ARG A 935 20.66 -35.39 17.17
C ARG A 935 20.21 -34.23 18.08
N GLY A 936 18.98 -34.40 18.57
CA GLY A 936 18.04 -33.37 18.99
C GLY A 936 16.74 -33.63 18.23
#